data_AF-A0A3A4T0T6-F1
#
_entry.id   AF-A0A3A4T0T6-F1
#
_cell.length_a   1.000
_cell.length_b   1.000
_cell.length_c   1.000
_cell.angle_alpha   90.00
_cell.angle_beta   90.00
_cell.angle_gamma   90.00
#
_symmetry.space_group_name_H-M   'P 1'
#
loop_
_entity.id
_entity.type
_entity.pdbx_description
1 polymer ?
#
loop_
_entity_poly.entity_id
_entity_poly.type
_entity_poly.pdbx_seq_one_letter_code
_entity_poly.pdbx_strand_id
1 'polypeptide(L)'
;MTMLKKVFHKLKTTRDLQLLWTSGLFDKDWYLKNNPDVAQGKMYPLLHYYKHGGLERRHPGPDFNSGWYLDTYPDAQAAGINPLLHYLKHGRFKGHKPLPSFSSRASTVNTRKNKHGSLRRITFFVYEPSEFQAMKPVALEASTRGYETVFTKNFQLPVEIGVYCKHFSDASNSRFSIIMLHDLGQEQWPECPSLEPNFWSEEPWDAFDIGILPGQAWSQCWLSVSTQAAARPRLGVFDLGWPKADIVFNDLAGFDKEVDNLRKVLQLKDRPSVLYAPSFENDGKQDDFIRSLIHLPVNLLIKQAPWPDKKNRDRIRETTAKYQGREEDGIYVIDPDTSIMTCLALSDVLVSDESNCLIEALLFEVPGIAVTDWLIPAIPNYRGVDLPPRFAEPPSFAIKTTRAELETVVKNTLCNREKLRPKIRELRDYYFSHLGQSSAVIMDLIEAALAGAPLPVAPLPPMVTKKIKNDQWGIKPAGVHIIAVENCTNRCEFCSTSAPFAGKNSYPASSFFPWLDQLFNDNQNSFRDTYIAITGGEPFLHANLFLFIDEMKEKYPLKTVGLTTNFYWASKTKIREIAPLLKSLDEMLISKYPITVNRIGGEEKFDELVLLLKYLCPHINVEVTPMINAFIKWDFHTDRQAVLNACCTAFCYMLKADGKLFRCSLACGLEHRPEYRAIQNLTPERYFDISKGLDGFSEWSSKYPIDLCHHCTFWKHEYSVWKNSSKTGQRDS
;
A
#
# COMPACT_ATOMS: atom_id res chain seq x y z
N MET A 1 -36.97 -14.52 13.56
CA MET A 1 -36.27 -15.29 12.49
C MET A 1 -36.56 -14.79 11.05
N THR A 2 -37.65 -14.07 10.77
CA THR A 2 -38.06 -13.65 9.41
C THR A 2 -37.43 -12.34 8.91
N MET A 3 -37.05 -11.42 9.80
CA MET A 3 -36.40 -10.15 9.42
C MET A 3 -34.94 -10.37 8.98
N LEU A 4 -34.17 -11.16 9.74
CA LEU A 4 -32.80 -11.57 9.39
C LEU A 4 -32.75 -12.32 8.05
N LYS A 5 -33.65 -13.27 7.80
CA LYS A 5 -33.72 -13.97 6.50
C LYS A 5 -34.01 -13.02 5.33
N LYS A 6 -34.89 -12.03 5.51
CA LYS A 6 -35.15 -10.99 4.49
C LYS A 6 -33.95 -10.08 4.25
N VAL A 7 -33.24 -9.70 5.32
CA VAL A 7 -31.99 -8.90 5.23
C VAL A 7 -30.89 -9.69 4.53
N PHE A 8 -30.64 -10.95 4.94
CA PHE A 8 -29.66 -11.83 4.29
C PHE A 8 -30.01 -12.12 2.82
N HIS A 9 -31.29 -12.32 2.51
CA HIS A 9 -31.74 -12.55 1.12
C HIS A 9 -31.58 -11.29 0.25
N LYS A 10 -31.85 -10.09 0.81
CA LYS A 10 -31.65 -8.80 0.14
C LYS A 10 -30.16 -8.54 -0.10
N LEU A 11 -29.31 -8.74 0.91
CA LEU A 11 -27.84 -8.60 0.80
C LEU A 11 -27.23 -9.59 -0.21
N LYS A 12 -27.67 -10.85 -0.20
CA LYS A 12 -27.23 -11.87 -1.17
C LYS A 12 -27.64 -11.49 -2.59
N THR A 13 -28.88 -11.05 -2.79
CA THR A 13 -29.37 -10.60 -4.10
C THR A 13 -28.61 -9.39 -4.62
N THR A 14 -28.27 -8.42 -3.75
CA THR A 14 -27.46 -7.25 -4.14
C THR A 14 -26.06 -7.66 -4.60
N ARG A 15 -25.38 -8.56 -3.86
CA ARG A 15 -24.05 -9.07 -4.23
C ARG A 15 -24.05 -9.86 -5.54
N ASP A 16 -25.07 -10.68 -5.76
CA ASP A 16 -25.18 -11.49 -6.97
C ASP A 16 -25.47 -10.62 -8.21
N LEU A 17 -26.31 -9.60 -8.08
CA LEU A 17 -26.55 -8.62 -9.14
C LEU A 17 -25.30 -7.79 -9.44
N GLN A 18 -24.56 -7.38 -8.40
CA GLN A 18 -23.29 -6.66 -8.56
C GLN A 18 -22.27 -7.52 -9.32
N LEU A 19 -22.12 -8.80 -8.95
CA LEU A 19 -21.19 -9.72 -9.62
C LEU A 19 -21.54 -9.93 -11.10
N LEU A 20 -22.82 -10.01 -11.45
CA LEU A 20 -23.25 -10.07 -12.86
C LEU A 20 -22.92 -8.78 -13.61
N TRP A 21 -23.17 -7.62 -13.01
CA TRP A 21 -22.92 -6.31 -13.63
C TRP A 21 -21.44 -6.02 -13.85
N THR A 22 -20.59 -6.26 -12.85
CA THR A 22 -19.16 -5.96 -12.93
C THR A 22 -18.37 -6.97 -13.74
N SER A 23 -18.96 -8.13 -14.07
CA SER A 23 -18.30 -9.15 -14.89
C SER A 23 -18.01 -8.73 -16.32
N GLY A 24 -18.66 -7.68 -16.83
CA GLY A 24 -18.59 -7.28 -18.24
C GLY A 24 -19.31 -8.23 -19.21
N LEU A 25 -19.81 -9.39 -18.73
CA LEU A 25 -20.51 -10.39 -19.54
C LEU A 25 -22.02 -10.14 -19.66
N PHE A 26 -22.55 -9.20 -18.87
CA PHE A 26 -23.92 -8.70 -19.02
C PHE A 26 -23.90 -7.34 -19.74
N ASP A 27 -24.39 -7.31 -20.98
CA ASP A 27 -24.55 -6.11 -21.77
C ASP A 27 -26.03 -5.71 -21.78
N LYS A 28 -26.35 -4.61 -21.09
CA LYS A 28 -27.72 -4.11 -20.95
C LYS A 28 -28.38 -3.81 -22.31
N ASP A 29 -27.65 -3.14 -23.20
CA ASP A 29 -28.22 -2.64 -24.45
C ASP A 29 -28.40 -3.79 -25.45
N TRP A 30 -27.43 -4.71 -25.49
CA TRP A 30 -27.57 -5.98 -26.22
C TRP A 30 -28.71 -6.83 -25.67
N TYR A 31 -28.82 -6.95 -24.34
CA TYR A 31 -29.86 -7.76 -23.70
C TYR A 31 -31.26 -7.24 -24.00
N LEU A 32 -31.47 -5.92 -23.92
CA LEU A 32 -32.76 -5.30 -24.26
C LEU A 32 -33.10 -5.42 -25.75
N LYS A 33 -32.11 -5.24 -26.62
CA LYS A 33 -32.29 -5.39 -28.07
C LYS A 33 -32.74 -6.79 -28.47
N ASN A 34 -32.21 -7.82 -27.80
CA ASN A 34 -32.51 -9.23 -28.09
C ASN A 34 -33.69 -9.79 -27.29
N ASN A 35 -34.25 -9.02 -26.34
CA ASN A 35 -35.39 -9.44 -25.51
C ASN A 35 -36.46 -8.31 -25.47
N PRO A 36 -37.23 -8.10 -26.55
CA PRO A 36 -38.18 -7.00 -26.65
C PRO A 36 -39.28 -7.02 -25.58
N ASP A 37 -39.66 -8.19 -25.09
CA ASP A 37 -40.59 -8.39 -23.98
C ASP A 37 -40.08 -7.77 -22.67
N VAL A 38 -38.76 -7.86 -22.43
CA VAL A 38 -38.10 -7.22 -21.29
C VAL A 38 -38.01 -5.71 -21.48
N ALA A 39 -37.77 -5.25 -22.72
CA ALA A 39 -37.72 -3.83 -23.05
C ALA A 39 -39.07 -3.11 -22.85
N GLN A 40 -40.18 -3.81 -23.05
CA GLN A 40 -41.54 -3.31 -22.83
C GLN A 40 -42.01 -3.45 -21.37
N GLY A 41 -41.26 -4.18 -20.53
CA GLY A 41 -41.57 -4.41 -19.12
C GLY A 41 -41.12 -3.28 -18.18
N LYS A 42 -41.62 -3.30 -16.93
CA LYS A 42 -41.22 -2.36 -15.85
C LYS A 42 -40.04 -2.87 -15.00
N MET A 43 -39.41 -3.99 -15.34
CA MET A 43 -38.31 -4.59 -14.56
C MET A 43 -36.95 -4.21 -15.15
N TYR A 44 -35.98 -3.87 -14.29
CA TYR A 44 -34.61 -3.61 -14.73
C TYR A 44 -33.98 -4.82 -15.44
N PRO A 45 -33.26 -4.65 -16.57
CA PRO A 45 -32.79 -5.77 -17.40
C PRO A 45 -31.86 -6.76 -16.67
N LEU A 46 -30.93 -6.24 -15.88
CA LEU A 46 -30.02 -7.05 -15.07
C LEU A 46 -30.77 -7.87 -14.01
N LEU A 47 -31.77 -7.26 -13.37
CA LEU A 47 -32.61 -7.92 -12.37
C LEU A 47 -33.47 -9.01 -13.01
N HIS A 48 -34.00 -8.73 -14.20
CA HIS A 48 -34.73 -9.71 -15.01
C HIS A 48 -33.84 -10.89 -15.37
N TYR A 49 -32.64 -10.63 -15.89
CA TYR A 49 -31.70 -11.70 -16.25
C TYR A 49 -31.32 -12.56 -15.04
N TYR A 50 -31.01 -11.95 -13.90
CA TYR A 50 -30.69 -12.65 -12.66
C TYR A 50 -31.82 -13.57 -12.19
N LYS A 51 -33.06 -13.07 -12.16
CA LYS A 51 -34.21 -13.82 -11.63
C LYS A 51 -34.80 -14.84 -12.60
N HIS A 52 -34.79 -14.52 -13.89
CA HIS A 52 -35.54 -15.23 -14.92
C HIS A 52 -34.66 -15.56 -16.13
N GLY A 53 -34.06 -14.54 -16.74
CA GLY A 53 -33.45 -14.67 -18.07
C GLY A 53 -32.36 -15.74 -18.17
N GLY A 54 -31.49 -15.87 -17.16
CA GLY A 54 -30.46 -16.91 -17.18
C GLY A 54 -31.01 -18.33 -17.08
N LEU A 55 -32.07 -18.54 -16.29
CA LEU A 55 -32.74 -19.86 -16.16
C LEU A 55 -33.62 -20.17 -17.38
N GLU A 56 -34.14 -19.14 -18.05
CA GLU A 56 -34.78 -19.21 -19.36
C GLU A 56 -33.77 -19.38 -20.51
N ARG A 57 -32.47 -19.56 -20.19
CA ARG A 57 -31.39 -19.78 -21.15
C ARG A 57 -31.16 -18.61 -22.11
N ARG A 58 -31.66 -17.41 -21.77
CA ARG A 58 -31.38 -16.17 -22.52
C ARG A 58 -29.92 -15.77 -22.33
N HIS A 59 -29.32 -15.15 -23.33
CA HIS A 59 -27.92 -14.72 -23.26
C HIS A 59 -27.84 -13.35 -22.58
N PRO A 60 -26.94 -13.11 -21.61
CA PRO A 60 -26.77 -11.81 -20.95
C PRO A 60 -26.07 -10.78 -21.82
N GLY A 61 -25.37 -11.22 -22.87
CA GLY A 61 -24.56 -10.41 -23.76
C GLY A 61 -23.98 -11.28 -24.88
N PRO A 62 -23.25 -10.69 -25.85
CA PRO A 62 -22.64 -11.42 -26.95
C PRO A 62 -21.58 -12.44 -26.49
N ASP A 63 -20.94 -12.17 -25.35
CA ASP A 63 -19.77 -12.92 -24.86
C ASP A 63 -20.11 -14.01 -23.83
N PHE A 64 -21.39 -14.37 -23.69
CA PHE A 64 -21.81 -15.50 -22.84
C PHE A 64 -23.05 -16.18 -23.41
N ASN A 65 -22.96 -17.48 -23.67
CA ASN A 65 -24.08 -18.27 -24.17
C ASN A 65 -24.64 -19.15 -23.05
N SER A 66 -25.69 -18.67 -22.38
CA SER A 66 -26.34 -19.36 -21.26
C SER A 66 -26.83 -20.76 -21.60
N GLY A 67 -27.41 -20.94 -22.79
CA GLY A 67 -27.92 -22.24 -23.21
C GLY A 67 -26.79 -23.25 -23.43
N TRP A 68 -25.82 -22.88 -24.25
CA TRP A 68 -24.63 -23.71 -24.50
C TRP A 68 -23.87 -24.01 -23.21
N TYR A 69 -23.73 -23.03 -22.33
CA TYR A 69 -23.05 -23.21 -21.04
C TYR A 69 -23.75 -24.25 -20.15
N LEU A 70 -25.08 -24.21 -20.06
CA LEU A 70 -25.85 -25.20 -19.29
C LEU A 70 -25.83 -26.58 -19.92
N ASP A 71 -25.79 -26.69 -21.25
CA ASP A 71 -25.72 -27.99 -21.94
C ASP A 71 -24.32 -28.60 -21.88
N THR A 72 -23.28 -27.77 -21.84
CA THR A 72 -21.88 -28.20 -21.85
C THR A 72 -21.38 -28.60 -20.47
N TYR A 73 -21.90 -27.97 -19.41
CA TYR A 73 -21.40 -28.16 -18.03
C TYR A 73 -22.52 -28.72 -17.13
N PRO A 74 -22.56 -30.06 -16.91
CA PRO A 74 -23.60 -30.71 -16.11
C PRO A 74 -23.68 -30.22 -14.65
N ASP A 75 -22.56 -29.78 -14.06
CA ASP A 75 -22.54 -29.20 -12.71
C ASP A 75 -23.23 -27.84 -12.64
N ALA A 76 -23.10 -27.02 -13.70
CA ALA A 76 -23.85 -25.77 -13.84
C ALA A 76 -25.35 -26.01 -13.96
N GLN A 77 -25.75 -27.04 -14.71
CA GLN A 77 -27.14 -27.43 -14.85
C GLN A 77 -27.73 -27.97 -13.54
N ALA A 78 -27.00 -28.84 -12.84
CA ALA A 78 -27.41 -29.42 -11.56
C ALA A 78 -27.50 -28.39 -10.43
N ALA A 79 -26.69 -27.32 -10.48
CA ALA A 79 -26.71 -26.27 -9.46
C ALA A 79 -28.02 -25.47 -9.45
N GLY A 80 -28.79 -25.45 -10.55
CA GLY A 80 -30.10 -24.79 -10.63
C GLY A 80 -30.07 -23.27 -10.37
N ILE A 81 -28.89 -22.63 -10.50
CA ILE A 81 -28.71 -21.18 -10.36
C ILE A 81 -28.46 -20.54 -11.73
N ASN A 82 -28.52 -19.20 -11.80
CA ASN A 82 -28.25 -18.45 -13.03
C ASN A 82 -26.88 -18.88 -13.65
N PRO A 83 -26.80 -19.20 -14.95
CA PRO A 83 -25.61 -19.78 -15.58
C PRO A 83 -24.41 -18.84 -15.59
N LEU A 84 -24.61 -17.54 -15.84
CA LEU A 84 -23.54 -16.56 -15.75
C LEU A 84 -23.07 -16.43 -14.29
N LEU A 85 -23.98 -16.46 -13.32
CA LEU A 85 -23.60 -16.45 -11.91
C LEU A 85 -22.81 -17.71 -11.51
N HIS A 86 -23.22 -18.88 -12.02
CA HIS A 86 -22.48 -20.14 -11.81
C HIS A 86 -21.08 -20.05 -12.42
N TYR A 87 -20.96 -19.54 -13.65
CA TYR A 87 -19.68 -19.32 -14.30
C TYR A 87 -18.76 -18.43 -13.46
N LEU A 88 -19.27 -17.29 -13.00
CA LEU A 88 -18.47 -16.33 -12.21
C LEU A 88 -18.05 -16.87 -10.85
N LYS A 89 -18.89 -17.68 -10.19
CA LYS A 89 -18.59 -18.24 -8.87
C LYS A 89 -17.81 -19.54 -8.89
N HIS A 90 -17.96 -20.34 -9.94
CA HIS A 90 -17.45 -21.71 -9.98
C HIS A 90 -16.82 -22.04 -11.31
N GLY A 91 -17.52 -21.81 -12.43
CA GLY A 91 -17.10 -22.31 -13.73
C GLY A 91 -15.76 -21.78 -14.23
N ARG A 92 -15.50 -20.47 -14.09
CA ARG A 92 -14.24 -19.86 -14.54
C ARG A 92 -13.01 -20.45 -13.82
N PHE A 93 -13.15 -20.76 -12.54
CA PHE A 93 -12.08 -21.38 -11.74
C PHE A 93 -11.87 -22.87 -12.08
N LYS A 94 -12.84 -23.48 -12.76
CA LYS A 94 -12.75 -24.84 -13.29
C LYS A 94 -12.33 -24.86 -14.77
N GLY A 95 -11.97 -23.71 -15.35
CA GLY A 95 -11.62 -23.59 -16.76
C GLY A 95 -12.80 -23.78 -17.72
N HIS A 96 -14.04 -23.62 -17.25
CA HIS A 96 -15.20 -23.61 -18.14
C HIS A 96 -15.10 -22.40 -19.09
N LYS A 97 -15.65 -22.53 -20.29
CA LYS A 97 -15.71 -21.45 -21.26
C LYS A 97 -17.09 -20.80 -21.21
N PRO A 98 -17.22 -19.49 -21.46
CA PRO A 98 -18.51 -18.81 -21.44
C PRO A 98 -19.33 -18.97 -22.74
N LEU A 99 -18.71 -19.39 -23.84
CA LEU A 99 -19.34 -19.62 -25.15
C LEU A 99 -18.52 -20.66 -25.98
N PRO A 100 -19.06 -21.20 -27.10
CA PRO A 100 -18.31 -22.09 -27.99
C PRO A 100 -17.11 -21.38 -28.61
N SER A 101 -15.97 -22.06 -28.72
CA SER A 101 -14.82 -21.54 -29.47
C SER A 101 -15.08 -21.58 -30.97
N PHE A 102 -15.15 -20.42 -31.62
CA PHE A 102 -15.14 -20.35 -33.09
C PHE A 102 -13.73 -20.57 -33.62
N SER A 103 -13.57 -21.57 -34.48
CA SER A 103 -12.44 -21.63 -35.42
C SER A 103 -12.79 -20.70 -36.58
N SER A 104 -12.10 -19.57 -36.73
CA SER A 104 -12.24 -18.73 -37.92
C SER A 104 -10.92 -18.64 -38.69
N ARG A 105 -11.02 -19.05 -39.96
CA ARG A 105 -10.04 -18.86 -41.01
C ARG A 105 -9.74 -17.37 -41.20
N ALA A 106 -8.46 -17.10 -41.43
CA ALA A 106 -7.91 -15.81 -41.80
C ALA A 106 -8.59 -15.22 -43.06
N SER A 107 -8.77 -13.90 -43.06
CA SER A 107 -8.95 -13.11 -44.27
C SER A 107 -8.09 -11.84 -44.21
N THR A 108 -7.20 -11.78 -45.19
CA THR A 108 -6.09 -10.87 -45.48
C THR A 108 -6.56 -9.50 -45.97
N VAL A 109 -5.88 -8.40 -45.60
CA VAL A 109 -5.60 -7.28 -46.53
C VAL A 109 -4.21 -6.67 -46.28
N ASN A 110 -3.38 -6.84 -47.31
CA ASN A 110 -2.13 -6.20 -47.76
C ASN A 110 -1.30 -5.24 -46.88
N THR A 111 -0.09 -5.72 -46.57
CA THR A 111 1.11 -4.95 -46.18
C THR A 111 2.13 -4.94 -47.33
N ARG A 112 2.89 -3.84 -47.49
CA ARG A 112 4.17 -3.85 -48.22
C ARG A 112 5.24 -4.48 -47.32
N LYS A 113 5.98 -5.45 -47.85
CA LYS A 113 6.95 -6.30 -47.12
C LYS A 113 8.39 -5.80 -47.26
N ASN A 114 9.21 -6.06 -46.25
CA ASN A 114 10.68 -6.11 -46.34
C ASN A 114 11.26 -7.38 -45.70
N LYS A 115 12.57 -7.59 -45.91
CA LYS A 115 13.33 -8.85 -46.05
C LYS A 115 13.35 -9.91 -44.92
N HIS A 116 12.59 -9.79 -43.82
CA HIS A 116 12.49 -10.83 -42.77
C HIS A 116 11.07 -11.30 -42.39
N GLY A 117 10.05 -10.97 -43.20
CA GLY A 117 8.85 -11.82 -43.30
C GLY A 117 7.69 -11.62 -42.31
N SER A 118 7.82 -10.85 -41.22
CA SER A 118 6.67 -10.27 -40.49
C SER A 118 7.10 -9.14 -39.55
N LEU A 119 6.47 -7.96 -39.63
CA LEU A 119 6.57 -6.93 -38.57
C LEU A 119 5.85 -7.49 -37.32
N ARG A 120 6.57 -7.63 -36.19
CA ARG A 120 5.92 -7.96 -34.92
C ARG A 120 5.17 -6.73 -34.42
N ARG A 121 3.98 -6.93 -33.88
CA ARG A 121 3.10 -5.85 -33.40
C ARG A 121 3.07 -5.83 -31.89
N ILE A 122 3.25 -4.64 -31.30
CA ILE A 122 3.07 -4.38 -29.87
C ILE A 122 1.76 -3.63 -29.68
N THR A 123 0.86 -4.21 -28.87
CA THR A 123 -0.42 -3.61 -28.52
C THR A 123 -0.39 -3.10 -27.09
N PHE A 124 -0.62 -1.81 -26.90
CA PHE A 124 -0.70 -1.14 -25.62
C PHE A 124 -2.17 -1.03 -25.19
N PHE A 125 -2.52 -1.69 -24.08
CA PHE A 125 -3.83 -1.64 -23.48
C PHE A 125 -3.89 -0.49 -22.47
N VAL A 126 -4.70 0.51 -22.77
CA VAL A 126 -4.88 1.74 -21.98
C VAL A 126 -6.37 2.03 -21.80
N TYR A 127 -6.76 2.48 -20.61
CA TYR A 127 -8.10 2.91 -20.25
C TYR A 127 -8.21 4.45 -20.27
N GLU A 128 -7.20 5.13 -19.74
CA GLU A 128 -7.20 6.58 -19.47
C GLU A 128 -6.15 7.35 -20.29
N PRO A 129 -6.35 8.67 -20.51
CA PRO A 129 -5.37 9.50 -21.22
C PRO A 129 -3.98 9.54 -20.56
N SER A 130 -3.92 9.50 -19.23
CA SER A 130 -2.67 9.47 -18.46
C SER A 130 -1.82 8.23 -18.75
N GLU A 131 -2.45 7.06 -18.85
CA GLU A 131 -1.79 5.79 -19.18
C GLU A 131 -1.22 5.82 -20.61
N PHE A 132 -1.97 6.40 -21.56
CA PHE A 132 -1.46 6.65 -22.91
C PHE A 132 -0.21 7.54 -22.89
N GLN A 133 -0.23 8.65 -22.14
CA GLN A 133 0.92 9.54 -22.01
C GLN A 133 2.13 8.83 -21.40
N ALA A 134 1.90 7.95 -20.42
CA ALA A 134 2.95 7.21 -19.75
C ALA A 134 3.67 6.24 -20.70
N MET A 135 2.94 5.54 -21.59
CA MET A 135 3.53 4.51 -22.47
C MET A 135 3.81 4.95 -23.90
N LYS A 136 3.39 6.16 -24.29
CA LYS A 136 3.73 6.74 -25.59
C LYS A 136 5.24 6.72 -25.90
N PRO A 137 6.16 7.02 -24.95
CA PRO A 137 7.60 6.94 -25.21
C PRO A 137 8.07 5.54 -25.60
N VAL A 138 7.59 4.49 -24.90
CA VAL A 138 7.88 3.10 -25.25
C VAL A 138 7.36 2.73 -26.64
N ALA A 139 6.15 3.17 -26.99
CA ALA A 139 5.58 2.93 -28.32
C ALA A 139 6.39 3.63 -29.43
N LEU A 140 6.90 4.83 -29.17
CA LEU A 140 7.75 5.54 -30.12
C LEU A 140 9.08 4.81 -30.31
N GLU A 141 9.74 4.41 -29.22
CA GLU A 141 10.98 3.63 -29.26
C GLU A 141 10.79 2.28 -29.95
N ALA A 142 9.67 1.59 -29.72
CA ALA A 142 9.34 0.37 -30.46
C ALA A 142 9.20 0.63 -31.97
N SER A 143 8.56 1.75 -32.34
CA SER A 143 8.37 2.14 -33.74
C SER A 143 9.70 2.43 -34.44
N THR A 144 10.65 3.11 -33.77
CA THR A 144 11.99 3.38 -34.33
C THR A 144 12.79 2.08 -34.54
N ARG A 145 12.54 1.06 -33.73
CA ARG A 145 13.10 -0.30 -33.85
C ARG A 145 12.37 -1.20 -34.85
N GLY A 146 11.34 -0.69 -35.52
CA GLY A 146 10.64 -1.40 -36.59
C GLY A 146 9.47 -2.27 -36.13
N TYR A 147 8.90 -2.03 -34.94
CA TYR A 147 7.64 -2.63 -34.52
C TYR A 147 6.44 -1.82 -35.00
N GLU A 148 5.33 -2.49 -35.28
CA GLU A 148 4.04 -1.81 -35.39
C GLU A 148 3.45 -1.61 -34.00
N THR A 149 3.10 -0.38 -33.62
CA THR A 149 2.52 -0.09 -32.30
C THR A 149 1.06 0.34 -32.39
N VAL A 150 0.20 -0.25 -31.55
CA VAL A 150 -1.24 0.04 -31.52
C VAL A 150 -1.68 0.30 -30.08
N PHE A 151 -2.46 1.35 -29.84
CA PHE A 151 -3.14 1.56 -28.56
C PHE A 151 -4.60 1.12 -28.66
N THR A 152 -5.12 0.44 -27.63
CA THR A 152 -6.50 -0.04 -27.62
C THR A 152 -7.12 -0.01 -26.23
N LYS A 153 -8.45 0.17 -26.20
CA LYS A 153 -9.31 -0.02 -25.02
C LYS A 153 -9.99 -1.38 -24.98
N ASN A 154 -9.81 -2.20 -26.02
CA ASN A 154 -10.39 -3.54 -26.10
C ASN A 154 -9.44 -4.57 -25.46
N PHE A 155 -9.55 -4.76 -24.14
CA PHE A 155 -8.73 -5.71 -23.37
C PHE A 155 -8.97 -7.20 -23.71
N GLN A 156 -9.95 -7.51 -24.56
CA GLN A 156 -10.24 -8.86 -25.04
C GLN A 156 -9.58 -9.17 -26.39
N LEU A 157 -8.88 -8.21 -26.99
CA LEU A 157 -8.22 -8.40 -28.29
C LEU A 157 -7.06 -9.39 -28.15
N PRO A 158 -7.05 -10.54 -28.86
CA PRO A 158 -5.92 -11.44 -28.86
C PRO A 158 -4.74 -10.82 -29.61
N VAL A 159 -3.56 -10.78 -29.00
CA VAL A 159 -2.36 -10.11 -29.54
C VAL A 159 -1.10 -10.94 -29.37
N GLU A 160 -0.10 -10.66 -30.21
CA GLU A 160 1.22 -11.29 -30.10
C GLU A 160 1.98 -10.75 -28.88
N ILE A 161 2.13 -9.43 -28.79
CA ILE A 161 2.78 -8.74 -27.66
C ILE A 161 1.78 -7.74 -27.08
N GLY A 162 1.43 -7.90 -25.81
CA GLY A 162 0.54 -7.02 -25.08
C GLY A 162 1.25 -6.29 -23.95
N VAL A 163 1.10 -4.98 -23.90
CA VAL A 163 1.62 -4.11 -22.84
C VAL A 163 0.43 -3.50 -22.10
N TYR A 164 0.32 -3.77 -20.81
CA TYR A 164 -0.83 -3.42 -20.00
C TYR A 164 -0.42 -2.34 -18.99
N CYS A 165 -1.15 -1.22 -18.99
CA CYS A 165 -0.82 -0.09 -18.14
C CYS A 165 -1.55 -0.13 -16.79
N LYS A 166 -2.65 -0.88 -16.70
CA LYS A 166 -3.55 -0.91 -15.55
C LYS A 166 -3.56 -2.29 -14.91
N HIS A 167 -3.60 -2.34 -13.58
CA HIS A 167 -3.49 -3.58 -12.82
C HIS A 167 -4.64 -4.58 -12.99
N PHE A 168 -5.87 -4.11 -13.25
CA PHE A 168 -7.04 -4.98 -13.49
C PHE A 168 -7.07 -5.54 -14.92
N SER A 169 -6.00 -6.23 -15.33
CA SER A 169 -5.78 -6.69 -16.70
C SER A 169 -5.64 -8.21 -16.78
N ASP A 170 -6.14 -8.80 -17.87
CA ASP A 170 -6.00 -10.23 -18.15
C ASP A 170 -4.93 -10.47 -19.22
N ALA A 171 -3.86 -11.16 -18.82
CA ALA A 171 -2.76 -11.55 -19.70
C ALA A 171 -3.13 -12.67 -20.69
N SER A 172 -4.25 -13.37 -20.50
CA SER A 172 -4.65 -14.55 -21.29
C SER A 172 -4.82 -14.26 -22.79
N ASN A 173 -5.04 -13.00 -23.15
CA ASN A 173 -5.20 -12.54 -24.54
C ASN A 173 -3.87 -12.24 -25.23
N SER A 174 -2.73 -12.32 -24.53
CA SER A 174 -1.41 -12.02 -25.09
C SER A 174 -0.53 -13.27 -25.17
N ARG A 175 0.18 -13.47 -26.28
CA ARG A 175 1.21 -14.52 -26.35
C ARG A 175 2.46 -14.18 -25.53
N PHE A 176 2.80 -12.90 -25.48
CA PHE A 176 3.83 -12.33 -24.60
C PHE A 176 3.28 -11.06 -23.96
N SER A 177 3.39 -10.94 -22.65
CA SER A 177 2.62 -10.00 -21.83
C SER A 177 3.49 -9.23 -20.86
N ILE A 178 3.32 -7.91 -20.85
CA ILE A 178 4.06 -6.98 -19.99
C ILE A 178 3.05 -6.17 -19.17
N ILE A 179 3.24 -6.08 -17.86
CA ILE A 179 2.41 -5.28 -16.96
C ILE A 179 3.21 -4.15 -16.32
N MET A 180 2.65 -2.95 -16.34
CA MET A 180 3.20 -1.79 -15.65
C MET A 180 2.64 -1.71 -14.23
N LEU A 181 3.51 -1.80 -13.23
CA LEU A 181 3.16 -1.96 -11.82
C LEU A 181 3.18 -0.62 -11.07
N HIS A 182 2.82 0.47 -11.75
CA HIS A 182 3.03 1.84 -11.28
C HIS A 182 1.94 2.37 -10.35
N ASP A 183 0.67 2.01 -10.58
CA ASP A 183 -0.44 2.40 -9.71
C ASP A 183 -0.26 1.91 -8.26
N LEU A 184 0.56 0.87 -8.08
CA LEU A 184 0.74 0.17 -6.81
C LEU A 184 1.64 0.91 -5.81
N GLY A 185 2.41 1.91 -6.26
CA GLY A 185 3.24 2.73 -5.39
C GLY A 185 2.47 3.82 -4.64
N GLN A 186 1.27 4.19 -5.12
CA GLN A 186 0.39 5.16 -4.45
C GLN A 186 -0.39 4.54 -3.28
N GLU A 187 -0.52 3.21 -3.28
CA GLU A 187 -1.53 2.47 -2.52
C GLU A 187 -0.94 1.59 -1.43
N GLN A 188 0.38 1.54 -1.37
CA GLN A 188 1.18 0.95 -0.31
C GLN A 188 2.24 1.91 0.21
N TRP A 189 1.95 3.21 0.26
CA TRP A 189 2.82 4.08 1.04
C TRP A 189 2.98 3.46 2.43
N PRO A 190 4.22 3.28 2.92
CA PRO A 190 4.47 2.78 4.27
C PRO A 190 3.65 3.51 5.35
N GLU A 191 3.16 4.72 5.03
CA GLU A 191 2.44 5.64 5.90
C GLU A 191 0.95 5.84 5.54
N CYS A 192 0.38 5.09 4.58
CA CYS A 192 -1.05 5.16 4.21
C CYS A 192 -1.77 3.83 4.56
N PRO A 193 -2.18 3.62 5.83
CA PRO A 193 -2.78 2.36 6.30
C PRO A 193 -4.26 2.18 5.94
N SER A 194 -4.86 3.08 5.16
CA SER A 194 -6.33 3.20 5.02
C SER A 194 -6.94 2.44 3.83
N LEU A 195 -6.12 1.87 2.93
CA LEU A 195 -6.59 1.19 1.71
C LEU A 195 -6.40 -0.34 1.81
N GLU A 196 -7.14 -0.99 2.70
CA GLU A 196 -7.40 -2.43 2.56
C GLU A 196 -8.38 -2.67 1.39
N PRO A 197 -8.21 -3.75 0.61
CA PRO A 197 -7.22 -4.83 0.75
C PRO A 197 -5.84 -4.56 0.09
N ASN A 198 -4.83 -5.42 0.36
CA ASN A 198 -3.50 -5.35 -0.25
C ASN A 198 -3.50 -5.89 -1.70
N PHE A 199 -3.54 -4.99 -2.68
CA PHE A 199 -3.75 -5.31 -4.11
C PHE A 199 -2.69 -6.19 -4.76
N TRP A 200 -1.45 -6.12 -4.29
CA TRP A 200 -0.40 -6.99 -4.81
C TRP A 200 -0.71 -8.49 -4.59
N SER A 201 -1.57 -8.82 -3.63
CA SER A 201 -1.93 -10.20 -3.28
C SER A 201 -3.19 -10.72 -3.96
N GLU A 202 -3.98 -9.86 -4.60
CA GLU A 202 -5.32 -10.20 -5.08
C GLU A 202 -5.39 -10.43 -6.59
N GLU A 203 -4.41 -9.95 -7.35
CA GLU A 203 -4.35 -10.08 -8.80
C GLU A 203 -3.34 -11.18 -9.23
N PRO A 204 -3.61 -11.90 -10.35
CA PRO A 204 -2.75 -12.97 -10.84
C PRO A 204 -1.58 -12.42 -11.68
N TRP A 205 -0.65 -11.69 -11.05
CA TRP A 205 0.49 -11.09 -11.74
C TRP A 205 1.43 -12.13 -12.37
N ASP A 206 1.45 -13.34 -11.84
CA ASP A 206 2.12 -14.52 -12.39
C ASP A 206 1.55 -14.99 -13.74
N ALA A 207 0.40 -14.48 -14.14
CA ALA A 207 -0.13 -14.64 -15.50
C ALA A 207 0.64 -13.79 -16.53
N PHE A 208 1.36 -12.75 -16.12
CA PHE A 208 2.16 -11.90 -17.01
C PHE A 208 3.59 -12.44 -17.15
N ASP A 209 4.26 -12.10 -18.25
CA ASP A 209 5.65 -12.51 -18.47
C ASP A 209 6.64 -11.55 -17.79
N ILE A 210 6.42 -10.24 -17.91
CA ILE A 210 7.31 -9.20 -17.35
C ILE A 210 6.49 -8.19 -16.54
N GLY A 211 6.98 -7.85 -15.34
CA GLY A 211 6.52 -6.68 -14.57
C GLY A 211 7.52 -5.53 -14.62
N ILE A 212 7.04 -4.30 -14.85
CA ILE A 212 7.89 -3.11 -14.94
C ILE A 212 7.59 -2.15 -13.79
N LEU A 213 8.64 -1.70 -13.09
CA LEU A 213 8.57 -0.74 -12.00
C LEU A 213 9.26 0.59 -12.34
N PRO A 214 8.71 1.74 -11.87
CA PRO A 214 9.28 3.07 -12.09
C PRO A 214 10.62 3.36 -11.40
N GLY A 215 10.92 2.69 -10.28
CA GLY A 215 12.13 2.95 -9.50
C GLY A 215 12.17 2.21 -8.17
N GLN A 216 13.20 2.50 -7.36
CA GLN A 216 13.49 1.79 -6.12
C GLN A 216 12.33 1.84 -5.12
N ALA A 217 11.59 2.95 -5.02
CA ALA A 217 10.41 3.06 -4.17
C ALA A 217 9.36 1.97 -4.49
N TRP A 218 9.06 1.74 -5.77
CA TRP A 218 8.15 0.68 -6.21
C TRP A 218 8.76 -0.70 -6.05
N SER A 219 10.08 -0.84 -6.24
CA SER A 219 10.80 -2.09 -5.96
C SER A 219 10.63 -2.51 -4.50
N GLN A 220 10.65 -1.59 -3.54
CA GLN A 220 10.37 -1.92 -2.14
C GLN A 220 8.91 -2.34 -1.91
N CYS A 221 7.94 -1.66 -2.53
CA CYS A 221 6.54 -2.07 -2.47
C CYS A 221 6.36 -3.49 -3.00
N TRP A 222 6.91 -3.81 -4.18
CA TRP A 222 6.85 -5.16 -4.73
C TRP A 222 7.60 -6.18 -3.86
N LEU A 223 8.77 -5.85 -3.30
CA LEU A 223 9.50 -6.78 -2.43
C LEU A 223 8.66 -7.21 -1.23
N SER A 224 7.88 -6.30 -0.64
CA SER A 224 7.02 -6.58 0.53
C SER A 224 5.98 -7.69 0.30
N VAL A 225 5.61 -7.94 -0.96
CA VAL A 225 4.56 -8.88 -1.40
C VAL A 225 5.13 -10.01 -2.26
N SER A 226 6.38 -9.88 -2.69
CA SER A 226 7.07 -10.82 -3.57
C SER A 226 7.25 -12.20 -2.96
N THR A 227 6.88 -12.44 -1.70
CA THR A 227 6.79 -13.78 -1.09
C THR A 227 5.66 -14.62 -1.70
N GLN A 228 4.64 -13.97 -2.24
CA GLN A 228 3.48 -14.60 -2.85
C GLN A 228 3.79 -14.94 -4.30
N ALA A 229 3.55 -16.20 -4.69
CA ALA A 229 3.82 -16.64 -6.06
C ALA A 229 3.00 -15.85 -7.09
N ALA A 230 1.74 -15.52 -6.76
CA ALA A 230 0.85 -14.74 -7.61
C ALA A 230 1.37 -13.33 -7.91
N ALA A 231 2.26 -12.76 -7.09
CA ALA A 231 2.88 -11.45 -7.29
C ALA A 231 4.10 -11.48 -8.23
N ARG A 232 4.42 -12.63 -8.84
CA ARG A 232 5.67 -12.84 -9.60
C ARG A 232 5.39 -13.17 -11.07
N PRO A 233 5.47 -12.19 -11.99
CA PRO A 233 5.51 -12.44 -13.43
C PRO A 233 6.57 -13.48 -13.80
N ARG A 234 6.33 -14.24 -14.88
CA ARG A 234 7.06 -15.47 -15.22
C ARG A 234 8.56 -15.28 -15.42
N LEU A 235 8.96 -14.20 -16.08
CA LEU A 235 10.36 -13.82 -16.31
C LEU A 235 10.90 -12.90 -15.21
N GLY A 236 10.02 -12.31 -14.40
CA GLY A 236 10.34 -11.51 -13.23
C GLY A 236 9.78 -10.09 -13.27
N VAL A 237 10.10 -9.35 -12.22
CA VAL A 237 9.81 -7.92 -12.10
C VAL A 237 11.13 -7.16 -12.21
N PHE A 238 11.11 -6.04 -12.92
CA PHE A 238 12.30 -5.28 -13.23
C PHE A 238 12.09 -3.80 -12.90
N ASP A 239 13.10 -3.21 -12.28
CA ASP A 239 13.21 -1.76 -12.18
C ASP A 239 13.76 -1.24 -13.51
N LEU A 240 12.89 -0.62 -14.33
CA LEU A 240 13.25 -0.14 -15.67
C LEU A 240 12.95 1.35 -15.85
N GLY A 241 12.59 2.06 -14.78
CA GLY A 241 12.31 3.48 -14.82
C GLY A 241 10.88 3.84 -15.21
N TRP A 242 10.61 5.15 -15.23
CA TRP A 242 9.32 5.75 -15.58
C TRP A 242 9.34 6.26 -17.03
N PRO A 243 8.70 5.60 -18.01
CA PRO A 243 8.88 5.93 -19.42
C PRO A 243 8.42 7.35 -19.77
N LYS A 244 7.41 7.87 -19.06
CA LYS A 244 6.95 9.26 -19.19
C LYS A 244 8.06 10.28 -18.91
N ALA A 245 9.03 9.96 -18.05
CA ALA A 245 10.16 10.83 -17.75
C ALA A 245 11.09 10.99 -18.97
N ASP A 246 11.13 10.03 -19.89
CA ASP A 246 11.98 10.13 -21.08
C ASP A 246 11.57 11.30 -21.98
N ILE A 247 10.30 11.71 -21.96
CA ILE A 247 9.82 12.91 -22.67
C ILE A 247 10.61 14.15 -22.24
N VAL A 248 11.09 14.17 -21.00
CA VAL A 248 11.87 15.27 -20.42
C VAL A 248 13.36 15.02 -20.61
N PHE A 249 13.85 13.86 -20.15
CA PHE A 249 15.29 13.65 -19.98
C PHE A 249 16.01 13.10 -21.22
N ASN A 250 15.28 12.62 -22.23
CA ASN A 250 15.90 12.17 -23.49
C ASN A 250 16.27 13.36 -24.40
N ASP A 251 15.41 14.38 -24.48
CA ASP A 251 15.63 15.62 -25.23
C ASP A 251 15.30 16.85 -24.37
N LEU A 252 16.20 17.19 -23.45
CA LEU A 252 16.05 18.34 -22.57
C LEU A 252 15.88 19.65 -23.35
N ALA A 253 16.62 19.83 -24.45
CA ALA A 253 16.56 21.06 -25.24
C ALA A 253 15.21 21.21 -25.97
N GLY A 254 14.68 20.12 -26.52
CA GLY A 254 13.34 20.08 -27.11
C GLY A 254 12.25 20.34 -26.07
N PHE A 255 12.37 19.72 -24.89
CA PHE A 255 11.44 19.92 -23.79
C PHE A 255 11.48 21.37 -23.25
N ASP A 256 12.65 21.94 -23.04
CA ASP A 256 12.83 23.34 -22.63
C ASP A 256 12.17 24.31 -23.61
N LYS A 257 12.23 24.01 -24.91
CA LYS A 257 11.52 24.80 -25.94
C LYS A 257 10.00 24.69 -25.81
N GLU A 258 9.46 23.53 -25.43
CA GLU A 258 8.03 23.36 -25.15
C GLU A 258 7.60 24.19 -23.93
N VAL A 259 8.40 24.14 -22.86
CA VAL A 259 8.23 24.94 -21.64
C VAL A 259 8.24 26.44 -21.96
N ASP A 260 9.22 26.91 -22.74
CA ASP A 260 9.31 28.29 -23.20
C ASP A 260 8.13 28.72 -24.06
N ASN A 261 7.64 27.83 -24.92
CA ASN A 261 6.44 28.11 -25.73
C ASN A 261 5.21 28.25 -24.84
N LEU A 262 5.02 27.37 -23.87
CA LEU A 262 3.91 27.47 -22.92
C LEU A 262 3.99 28.76 -22.10
N ARG A 263 5.19 29.12 -21.60
CA ARG A 263 5.44 30.40 -20.92
C ARG A 263 5.00 31.60 -21.77
N LYS A 264 5.34 31.60 -23.07
CA LYS A 264 4.98 32.66 -24.02
C LYS A 264 3.48 32.71 -24.32
N VAL A 265 2.85 31.55 -24.54
CA VAL A 265 1.41 31.45 -24.80
C VAL A 265 0.61 31.97 -23.60
N LEU A 266 1.02 31.62 -22.39
CA LEU A 266 0.40 32.10 -21.15
C LEU A 266 0.76 33.56 -20.82
N GLN A 267 1.75 34.15 -21.51
CA GLN A 267 2.28 35.49 -21.24
C GLN A 267 2.63 35.69 -19.76
N LEU A 268 3.32 34.69 -19.17
CA LEU A 268 3.62 34.68 -17.74
C LEU A 268 4.45 35.91 -17.35
N LYS A 269 3.98 36.61 -16.31
CA LYS A 269 4.72 37.71 -15.67
C LYS A 269 6.01 37.20 -15.02
N ASP A 270 7.03 38.05 -14.97
CA ASP A 270 8.35 37.72 -14.39
C ASP A 270 8.30 37.70 -12.85
N ARG A 271 7.79 36.60 -12.31
CA ARG A 271 7.63 36.33 -10.88
C ARG A 271 7.48 34.82 -10.64
N PRO A 272 7.67 34.33 -9.40
CA PRO A 272 7.57 32.90 -9.12
C PRO A 272 6.19 32.33 -9.45
N SER A 273 6.14 31.07 -9.87
CA SER A 273 4.89 30.39 -10.24
C SER A 273 4.51 29.32 -9.22
N VAL A 274 3.26 29.35 -8.77
CA VAL A 274 2.67 28.34 -7.88
C VAL A 274 1.61 27.57 -8.67
N LEU A 275 1.83 26.27 -8.82
CA LEU A 275 0.93 25.38 -9.55
C LEU A 275 -0.10 24.75 -8.63
N TYR A 276 -1.35 24.78 -9.06
CA TYR A 276 -2.43 24.00 -8.49
C TYR A 276 -2.74 22.81 -9.40
N ALA A 277 -2.56 21.60 -8.88
CA ALA A 277 -2.83 20.35 -9.61
C ALA A 277 -3.39 19.25 -8.68
N PRO A 278 -4.67 19.33 -8.27
CA PRO A 278 -5.29 18.37 -7.35
C PRO A 278 -5.62 17.03 -8.04
N SER A 279 -5.87 16.00 -7.25
CA SER A 279 -6.45 14.73 -7.72
C SER A 279 -7.86 14.95 -8.28
N PHE A 280 -8.71 15.64 -7.51
CA PHE A 280 -10.09 15.92 -7.90
C PHE A 280 -10.46 17.37 -7.61
N GLU A 281 -11.16 18.00 -8.56
CA GLU A 281 -11.87 19.25 -8.27
C GLU A 281 -13.19 18.93 -7.57
N ASN A 282 -13.33 19.43 -6.34
CA ASN A 282 -14.54 19.38 -5.51
C ASN A 282 -14.34 20.33 -4.32
N ASP A 283 -15.41 20.56 -3.56
CA ASP A 283 -15.34 21.25 -2.26
C ASP A 283 -14.65 22.64 -2.30
N GLY A 284 -14.70 23.32 -3.45
CA GLY A 284 -14.16 24.67 -3.63
C GLY A 284 -12.63 24.77 -3.57
N LYS A 285 -11.88 23.67 -3.69
CA LYS A 285 -10.41 23.67 -3.57
C LYS A 285 -9.72 24.71 -4.45
N GLN A 286 -10.16 24.89 -5.69
CA GLN A 286 -9.58 25.89 -6.58
C GLN A 286 -9.86 27.31 -6.10
N ASP A 287 -11.08 27.58 -5.63
CA ASP A 287 -11.45 28.88 -5.07
C ASP A 287 -10.63 29.17 -3.80
N ASP A 288 -10.42 28.16 -2.95
CA ASP A 288 -9.58 28.24 -1.74
C ASP A 288 -8.12 28.54 -2.08
N PHE A 289 -7.53 27.79 -3.03
CA PHE A 289 -6.17 28.02 -3.51
C PHE A 289 -5.98 29.45 -4.01
N ILE A 290 -6.90 29.94 -4.86
CA ILE A 290 -6.81 31.28 -5.42
C ILE A 290 -6.97 32.34 -4.32
N ARG A 291 -8.00 32.24 -3.48
CA ARG A 291 -8.25 33.23 -2.42
C ARG A 291 -7.09 33.34 -1.44
N SER A 292 -6.47 32.22 -1.08
CA SER A 292 -5.35 32.21 -0.13
C SER A 292 -4.08 32.81 -0.71
N LEU A 293 -3.89 32.83 -2.04
CA LEU A 293 -2.61 33.19 -2.66
C LEU A 293 -2.66 34.40 -3.60
N ILE A 294 -3.84 34.91 -3.95
CA ILE A 294 -4.01 36.01 -4.92
C ILE A 294 -3.31 37.30 -4.52
N HIS A 295 -3.08 37.52 -3.22
CA HIS A 295 -2.40 38.71 -2.71
C HIS A 295 -0.87 38.61 -2.81
N LEU A 296 -0.34 37.44 -3.17
CA LEU A 296 1.09 37.22 -3.27
C LEU A 296 1.61 37.65 -4.64
N PRO A 297 2.87 38.11 -4.73
CA PRO A 297 3.48 38.45 -6.01
C PRO A 297 3.91 37.19 -6.77
N VAL A 298 2.97 36.31 -7.10
CA VAL A 298 3.20 35.03 -7.79
C VAL A 298 2.27 34.87 -9.00
N ASN A 299 2.63 33.99 -9.94
CA ASN A 299 1.72 33.47 -10.96
C ASN A 299 0.99 32.26 -10.37
N LEU A 300 -0.34 32.25 -10.44
CA LEU A 300 -1.19 31.14 -10.02
C LEU A 300 -1.56 30.31 -11.26
N LEU A 301 -0.89 29.16 -11.43
CA LEU A 301 -1.12 28.25 -12.55
C LEU A 301 -2.18 27.23 -12.16
N ILE A 302 -3.32 27.22 -12.84
CA ILE A 302 -4.45 26.33 -12.54
C ILE A 302 -4.45 25.19 -13.55
N LYS A 303 -4.04 23.99 -13.13
CA LYS A 303 -3.99 22.80 -13.98
C LYS A 303 -4.90 21.70 -13.46
N GLN A 304 -5.99 21.47 -14.19
CA GLN A 304 -6.95 20.41 -13.88
C GLN A 304 -6.62 19.13 -14.66
N ALA A 305 -7.00 17.96 -14.12
CA ALA A 305 -6.83 16.69 -14.81
C ALA A 305 -7.82 16.52 -15.98
N PRO A 306 -7.42 15.91 -17.10
CA PRO A 306 -8.27 15.70 -18.28
C PRO A 306 -9.23 14.51 -18.08
N TRP A 307 -10.13 14.63 -17.10
CA TRP A 307 -11.07 13.56 -16.75
C TRP A 307 -11.95 13.16 -17.95
N PRO A 308 -12.08 11.85 -18.27
CA PRO A 308 -12.89 11.41 -19.41
C PRO A 308 -14.40 11.49 -19.12
N ASP A 309 -14.81 11.42 -17.85
CA ASP A 309 -16.21 11.45 -17.47
C ASP A 309 -16.80 12.87 -17.56
N LYS A 310 -18.06 12.94 -17.99
CA LYS A 310 -18.75 14.22 -18.19
C LYS A 310 -18.90 15.02 -16.89
N LYS A 311 -19.15 14.34 -15.76
CA LYS A 311 -19.45 14.99 -14.48
C LYS A 311 -18.27 15.79 -13.95
N ASN A 312 -17.07 15.21 -13.96
CA ASN A 312 -15.87 15.92 -13.55
C ASN A 312 -15.49 17.02 -14.54
N ARG A 313 -15.64 16.80 -15.85
CA ARG A 313 -15.41 17.86 -16.86
C ARG A 313 -16.33 19.06 -16.69
N ASP A 314 -17.63 18.83 -16.50
CA ASP A 314 -18.60 19.90 -16.30
C ASP A 314 -18.27 20.71 -15.03
N ARG A 315 -17.95 20.01 -13.92
CA ARG A 315 -17.53 20.66 -12.67
C ARG A 315 -16.26 21.49 -12.84
N ILE A 316 -15.23 20.92 -13.47
CA ILE A 316 -13.97 21.64 -13.73
C ILE A 316 -14.24 22.88 -14.57
N ARG A 317 -15.06 22.76 -15.62
CA ARG A 317 -15.42 23.87 -16.49
C ARG A 317 -16.14 24.97 -15.72
N GLU A 318 -17.10 24.62 -14.88
CA GLU A 318 -17.85 25.56 -14.05
C GLU A 318 -16.94 26.33 -13.07
N THR A 319 -16.08 25.61 -12.32
CA THR A 319 -15.16 26.24 -11.37
C THR A 319 -14.13 27.12 -12.07
N THR A 320 -13.59 26.65 -13.20
CA THR A 320 -12.56 27.34 -13.97
C THR A 320 -13.07 28.55 -14.73
N ALA A 321 -14.32 28.53 -15.21
CA ALA A 321 -14.91 29.64 -15.96
C ALA A 321 -14.90 30.97 -15.19
N LYS A 322 -14.93 30.94 -13.85
CA LYS A 322 -14.84 32.11 -12.98
C LYS A 322 -13.52 32.89 -13.14
N TYR A 323 -12.48 32.22 -13.62
CA TYR A 323 -11.10 32.71 -13.63
C TYR A 323 -10.50 32.83 -15.03
N GLN A 324 -11.23 32.50 -16.08
CA GLN A 324 -10.77 32.74 -17.45
C GLN A 324 -10.65 34.25 -17.72
N GLY A 325 -9.59 34.67 -18.41
CA GLY A 325 -9.36 36.08 -18.73
C GLY A 325 -8.86 36.93 -17.55
N ARG A 326 -8.35 36.30 -16.48
CA ARG A 326 -7.83 36.94 -15.27
C ARG A 326 -6.29 36.94 -15.21
N GLU A 327 -5.62 36.88 -16.36
CA GLU A 327 -4.16 36.84 -16.47
C GLU A 327 -3.51 38.10 -15.88
N GLU A 328 -4.22 39.24 -15.95
CA GLU A 328 -3.76 40.48 -15.32
C GLU A 328 -3.66 40.40 -13.80
N ASP A 329 -4.53 39.61 -13.17
CA ASP A 329 -4.46 39.34 -11.73
C ASP A 329 -3.40 38.27 -11.39
N GLY A 330 -2.77 37.66 -12.40
CA GLY A 330 -1.83 36.56 -12.23
C GLY A 330 -2.44 35.18 -12.18
N ILE A 331 -3.69 35.02 -12.61
CA ILE A 331 -4.34 33.72 -12.63
C ILE A 331 -4.31 33.19 -14.07
N TYR A 332 -3.69 32.03 -14.26
CA TYR A 332 -3.53 31.41 -15.58
C TYR A 332 -4.19 30.05 -15.57
N VAL A 333 -5.30 29.95 -16.27
CA VAL A 333 -6.00 28.68 -16.48
C VAL A 333 -5.29 27.93 -17.61
N ILE A 334 -4.76 26.75 -17.30
CA ILE A 334 -4.07 25.91 -18.28
C ILE A 334 -5.05 24.85 -18.81
N ASP A 335 -5.00 24.60 -20.11
CA ASP A 335 -5.80 23.55 -20.75
C ASP A 335 -5.53 22.19 -20.05
N PRO A 336 -6.57 21.45 -19.62
CA PRO A 336 -6.43 20.15 -18.98
C PRO A 336 -5.61 19.12 -19.80
N ASP A 337 -5.60 19.22 -21.13
CA ASP A 337 -4.84 18.33 -22.00
C ASP A 337 -3.34 18.68 -22.07
N THR A 338 -2.94 19.84 -21.52
CA THR A 338 -1.53 20.23 -21.41
C THR A 338 -0.78 19.23 -20.52
N SER A 339 0.44 18.86 -20.91
CA SER A 339 1.28 17.94 -20.14
C SER A 339 1.58 18.52 -18.76
N ILE A 340 1.32 17.73 -17.72
CA ILE A 340 1.67 18.08 -16.34
C ILE A 340 3.19 18.30 -16.19
N MET A 341 4.02 17.61 -16.98
CA MET A 341 5.47 17.76 -16.96
C MET A 341 5.88 19.19 -17.32
N THR A 342 5.29 19.75 -18.38
CA THR A 342 5.54 21.13 -18.82
C THR A 342 5.06 22.14 -17.77
N CYS A 343 3.92 21.87 -17.11
CA CYS A 343 3.42 22.72 -16.02
C CYS A 343 4.35 22.68 -14.80
N LEU A 344 4.84 21.51 -14.39
CA LEU A 344 5.76 21.36 -13.27
C LEU A 344 7.09 22.07 -13.55
N ALA A 345 7.63 21.94 -14.77
CA ALA A 345 8.85 22.64 -15.18
C ALA A 345 8.72 24.18 -15.15
N LEU A 346 7.51 24.72 -15.34
CA LEU A 346 7.22 26.16 -15.21
C LEU A 346 7.08 26.66 -13.77
N SER A 347 7.07 25.76 -12.79
CA SER A 347 6.62 26.04 -11.43
C SER A 347 7.76 26.08 -10.43
N ASP A 348 7.66 26.97 -9.45
CA ASP A 348 8.57 27.04 -8.30
C ASP A 348 8.06 26.21 -7.11
N VAL A 349 6.74 26.05 -7.01
CA VAL A 349 6.05 25.28 -5.95
C VAL A 349 4.82 24.60 -6.55
N LEU A 350 4.56 23.36 -6.15
CA LEU A 350 3.30 22.67 -6.42
C LEU A 350 2.43 22.68 -5.16
N VAL A 351 1.14 23.02 -5.29
CA VAL A 351 0.09 22.82 -4.29
C VAL A 351 -0.91 21.79 -4.82
N SER A 352 -1.19 20.77 -4.02
CA SER A 352 -2.03 19.64 -4.38
C SER A 352 -2.73 19.08 -3.13
N ASP A 353 -3.50 18.00 -3.30
CA ASP A 353 -4.01 17.14 -2.23
C ASP A 353 -3.14 15.88 -2.10
N GLU A 354 -3.58 14.73 -2.63
CA GLU A 354 -2.91 13.42 -2.59
C GLU A 354 -2.52 12.90 -4.00
N SER A 355 -2.44 13.81 -4.96
CA SER A 355 -2.15 13.51 -6.37
C SER A 355 -0.75 12.94 -6.61
N ASN A 356 -0.65 12.08 -7.65
CA ASN A 356 0.62 11.64 -8.24
C ASN A 356 1.50 12.82 -8.71
N CYS A 357 0.90 13.99 -8.95
CA CYS A 357 1.64 15.20 -9.29
C CYS A 357 2.70 15.54 -8.22
N LEU A 358 2.47 15.19 -6.95
CA LEU A 358 3.45 15.39 -5.87
C LEU A 358 4.73 14.54 -6.07
N ILE A 359 4.60 13.35 -6.64
CA ILE A 359 5.73 12.47 -6.96
C ILE A 359 6.39 12.94 -8.27
N GLU A 360 5.60 13.30 -9.27
CA GLU A 360 6.12 13.83 -10.55
C GLU A 360 6.88 15.16 -10.36
N ALA A 361 6.50 15.98 -9.37
CA ALA A 361 7.21 17.23 -9.03
C ALA A 361 8.68 17.00 -8.65
N LEU A 362 9.01 15.81 -8.11
CA LEU A 362 10.40 15.45 -7.76
C LEU A 362 11.30 15.46 -9.01
N LEU A 363 10.78 15.11 -10.20
CA LEU A 363 11.54 15.13 -11.46
C LEU A 363 12.13 16.51 -11.76
N PHE A 364 11.43 17.57 -11.37
CA PHE A 364 11.79 18.97 -11.61
C PHE A 364 12.40 19.65 -10.39
N GLU A 365 12.64 18.90 -9.31
CA GLU A 365 13.11 19.43 -8.02
C GLU A 365 12.14 20.48 -7.43
N VAL A 366 10.85 20.38 -7.76
CA VAL A 366 9.80 21.29 -7.30
C VAL A 366 9.24 20.79 -5.95
N PRO A 367 9.26 21.60 -4.88
CA PRO A 367 8.65 21.22 -3.62
C PRO A 367 7.13 21.11 -3.75
N GLY A 368 6.59 19.96 -3.33
CA GLY A 368 5.16 19.69 -3.28
C GLY A 368 4.56 19.99 -1.90
N ILE A 369 3.52 20.82 -1.87
CA ILE A 369 2.70 21.13 -0.70
C ILE A 369 1.36 20.40 -0.85
N ALA A 370 0.97 19.67 0.20
CA ALA A 370 -0.29 18.95 0.26
C ALA A 370 -1.22 19.58 1.31
N VAL A 371 -2.41 19.99 0.88
CA VAL A 371 -3.46 20.52 1.77
C VAL A 371 -4.29 19.35 2.30
N THR A 372 -4.14 19.03 3.58
CA THR A 372 -4.68 17.79 4.16
C THR A 372 -6.16 17.86 4.47
N ASP A 373 -6.70 19.04 4.76
CA ASP A 373 -8.12 19.29 5.03
C ASP A 373 -8.93 19.60 3.75
N TRP A 374 -8.36 19.35 2.57
CA TRP A 374 -9.08 19.27 1.30
C TRP A 374 -9.80 17.92 1.17
N LEU A 375 -11.08 17.96 0.79
CA LEU A 375 -11.92 16.77 0.72
C LEU A 375 -11.65 15.98 -0.58
N ILE A 376 -11.38 14.70 -0.49
CA ILE A 376 -11.43 13.75 -1.59
C ILE A 376 -12.89 13.29 -1.73
N PRO A 377 -13.49 13.39 -2.92
CA PRO A 377 -14.90 13.07 -3.10
C PRO A 377 -15.15 11.58 -2.84
N ALA A 378 -16.40 11.20 -2.57
CA ALA A 378 -16.78 9.79 -2.61
C ALA A 378 -16.38 9.20 -3.97
N ILE A 379 -15.74 8.05 -3.94
CA ILE A 379 -15.35 7.31 -5.15
C ILE A 379 -16.23 6.07 -5.21
N PRO A 380 -17.32 6.10 -6.01
CA PRO A 380 -18.23 4.97 -6.11
C PRO A 380 -17.50 3.79 -6.74
N ASN A 381 -17.75 2.59 -6.20
CA ASN A 381 -17.18 1.36 -6.74
C ASN A 381 -15.65 1.43 -6.91
N TYR A 382 -14.95 2.16 -6.03
CA TYR A 382 -13.50 2.06 -5.94
C TYR A 382 -13.19 0.67 -5.41
N ARG A 383 -12.80 -0.22 -6.34
CA ARG A 383 -12.33 -1.57 -6.00
C ARG A 383 -13.40 -2.45 -5.35
N GLY A 384 -14.64 -2.33 -5.83
CA GLY A 384 -15.77 -3.15 -5.39
C GLY A 384 -16.45 -2.66 -4.10
N VAL A 385 -15.96 -1.59 -3.50
CA VAL A 385 -16.56 -0.90 -2.36
C VAL A 385 -16.80 0.58 -2.70
N ASP A 386 -17.81 1.18 -2.10
CA ASP A 386 -18.01 2.63 -2.20
C ASP A 386 -17.12 3.30 -1.16
N LEU A 387 -16.13 4.07 -1.60
CA LEU A 387 -15.33 4.89 -0.69
C LEU A 387 -16.13 6.15 -0.32
N PRO A 388 -16.35 6.42 0.97
CA PRO A 388 -16.97 7.67 1.39
C PRO A 388 -16.01 8.85 1.13
N PRO A 389 -16.51 10.10 1.10
CA PRO A 389 -15.64 11.26 1.08
C PRO A 389 -14.72 11.25 2.31
N ARG A 390 -13.44 11.58 2.12
CA ARG A 390 -12.44 11.64 3.19
C ARG A 390 -11.48 12.80 2.98
N PHE A 391 -10.71 13.15 4.00
CA PHE A 391 -9.64 14.13 3.84
C PHE A 391 -8.45 13.54 3.07
N ALA A 392 -7.64 14.42 2.49
CA ALA A 392 -6.49 14.03 1.69
C ALA A 392 -5.43 13.36 2.58
N GLU A 393 -4.92 12.22 2.11
CA GLU A 393 -3.84 11.48 2.74
C GLU A 393 -2.67 11.52 1.76
N PRO A 394 -1.75 12.51 1.85
CA PRO A 394 -0.64 12.71 0.91
C PRO A 394 0.64 11.95 1.30
N PRO A 395 1.63 11.80 0.39
CA PRO A 395 2.88 11.12 0.66
C PRO A 395 3.60 11.73 1.87
N SER A 396 4.34 10.91 2.63
CA SER A 396 5.05 11.35 3.84
C SER A 396 6.07 12.46 3.57
N PHE A 397 6.69 12.46 2.39
CA PHE A 397 7.68 13.47 1.98
C PHE A 397 7.07 14.81 1.57
N ALA A 398 5.76 14.90 1.30
CA ALA A 398 5.11 16.14 0.90
C ALA A 398 5.03 17.11 2.09
N ILE A 399 5.15 18.42 1.82
CA ILE A 399 4.99 19.46 2.83
C ILE A 399 3.50 19.56 3.17
N LYS A 400 3.09 19.12 4.36
CA LYS A 400 1.68 19.08 4.75
C LYS A 400 1.22 20.43 5.32
N THR A 401 0.03 20.89 4.96
CA THR A 401 -0.59 22.11 5.47
C THR A 401 -2.11 21.99 5.53
N THR A 402 -2.78 23.00 6.08
CA THR A 402 -4.24 23.16 6.07
C THR A 402 -4.66 24.36 5.21
N ARG A 403 -5.93 24.47 4.86
CA ARG A 403 -6.47 25.65 4.14
C ARG A 403 -6.11 26.97 4.84
N ALA A 404 -6.15 26.97 6.17
CA ALA A 404 -5.90 28.16 6.99
C ALA A 404 -4.44 28.63 6.97
N GLU A 405 -3.50 27.71 6.75
CA GLU A 405 -2.06 27.98 6.81
C GLU A 405 -1.40 28.04 5.43
N LEU A 406 -2.16 27.78 4.36
CA LEU A 406 -1.67 27.63 3.00
C LEU A 406 -0.79 28.81 2.55
N GLU A 407 -1.23 30.05 2.79
CA GLU A 407 -0.48 31.25 2.41
C GLU A 407 0.92 31.27 3.05
N THR A 408 0.98 31.03 4.36
CA THR A 408 2.22 31.03 5.14
C THR A 408 3.16 29.94 4.68
N VAL A 409 2.63 28.72 4.46
CA VAL A 409 3.45 27.59 3.99
C VAL A 409 3.96 27.83 2.58
N VAL A 410 3.14 28.33 1.65
CA VAL A 410 3.58 28.67 0.29
C VAL A 410 4.68 29.74 0.31
N LYS A 411 4.50 30.82 1.08
CA LYS A 411 5.53 31.86 1.25
C LYS A 411 6.85 31.28 1.77
N ASN A 412 6.80 30.48 2.82
CA ASN A 412 7.98 29.90 3.44
C ASN A 412 8.69 28.92 2.49
N THR A 413 7.94 28.12 1.75
CA THR A 413 8.48 27.19 0.75
C THR A 413 9.14 27.95 -0.40
N LEU A 414 8.52 29.00 -0.94
CA LEU A 414 9.11 29.85 -1.97
C LEU A 414 10.45 30.46 -1.52
N CYS A 415 10.52 30.97 -0.29
CA CYS A 415 11.73 31.55 0.28
C CYS A 415 12.85 30.53 0.52
N ASN A 416 12.52 29.26 0.76
CA ASN A 416 13.48 28.21 1.11
C ASN A 416 13.71 27.19 -0.02
N ARG A 417 13.10 27.35 -1.21
CA ARG A 417 13.11 26.35 -2.28
C ARG A 417 14.49 25.83 -2.64
N GLU A 418 15.49 26.72 -2.78
CA GLU A 418 16.87 26.35 -3.11
C GLU A 418 17.51 25.45 -2.04
N LYS A 419 17.14 25.62 -0.77
CA LYS A 419 17.61 24.74 0.33
C LYS A 419 16.92 23.37 0.32
N LEU A 420 15.72 23.28 -0.24
CA LEU A 420 14.96 22.02 -0.33
C LEU A 420 15.42 21.15 -1.51
N ARG A 421 15.93 21.76 -2.59
CA ARG A 421 16.31 21.05 -3.84
C ARG A 421 17.22 19.83 -3.63
N PRO A 422 18.30 19.87 -2.81
CA PRO A 422 19.14 18.69 -2.62
C PRO A 422 18.36 17.50 -2.06
N LYS A 423 17.47 17.75 -1.10
CA LYS A 423 16.66 16.68 -0.50
C LYS A 423 15.61 16.13 -1.47
N ILE A 424 15.02 17.01 -2.29
CA ILE A 424 14.07 16.62 -3.33
C ILE A 424 14.77 15.79 -4.41
N ARG A 425 16.02 16.13 -4.76
CA ARG A 425 16.83 15.36 -5.70
C ARG A 425 17.12 13.94 -5.19
N GLU A 426 17.48 13.79 -3.92
CA GLU A 426 17.63 12.46 -3.30
C GLU A 426 16.34 11.65 -3.39
N LEU A 427 15.18 12.27 -3.13
CA LEU A 427 13.89 11.62 -3.28
C LEU A 427 13.61 11.25 -4.74
N ARG A 428 13.88 12.15 -5.70
CA ARG A 428 13.75 11.85 -7.13
C ARG A 428 14.52 10.60 -7.51
N ASP A 429 15.79 10.52 -7.11
CA ASP A 429 16.68 9.42 -7.48
C ASP A 429 16.28 8.10 -6.79
N TYR A 430 15.54 8.16 -5.67
CA TYR A 430 14.92 7.00 -5.03
C TYR A 430 13.62 6.55 -5.73
N TYR A 431 12.80 7.50 -6.18
CA TYR A 431 11.53 7.20 -6.83
C TYR A 431 11.67 6.81 -8.31
N PHE A 432 12.67 7.35 -9.02
CA PHE A 432 12.78 7.19 -10.47
C PHE A 432 14.16 6.67 -10.89
N SER A 433 14.16 5.49 -11.51
CA SER A 433 15.35 4.91 -12.15
C SER A 433 15.40 5.27 -13.64
N HIS A 434 16.59 5.14 -14.26
CA HIS A 434 16.78 5.21 -15.72
C HIS A 434 16.21 6.46 -16.41
N LEU A 435 16.28 7.64 -15.78
CA LEU A 435 15.77 8.90 -16.35
C LEU A 435 16.33 9.15 -17.76
N GLY A 436 15.46 9.23 -18.77
CA GLY A 436 15.83 9.48 -20.17
C GLY A 436 16.13 8.22 -20.98
N GLN A 437 16.18 7.06 -20.33
CA GLN A 437 16.59 5.77 -20.93
C GLN A 437 15.56 4.66 -20.71
N SER A 438 14.47 4.92 -20.00
CA SER A 438 13.52 3.89 -19.55
C SER A 438 12.92 3.12 -20.74
N SER A 439 12.47 3.83 -21.78
CA SER A 439 11.86 3.26 -22.98
C SER A 439 12.83 2.36 -23.76
N ALA A 440 14.09 2.79 -23.87
CA ALA A 440 15.12 2.00 -24.55
C ALA A 440 15.43 0.71 -23.78
N VAL A 441 15.61 0.81 -22.47
CA VAL A 441 15.90 -0.34 -21.59
C VAL A 441 14.71 -1.33 -21.56
N ILE A 442 13.47 -0.82 -21.56
CA ILE A 442 12.26 -1.66 -21.67
C ILE A 442 12.25 -2.41 -23.00
N MET A 443 12.56 -1.74 -24.11
CA MET A 443 12.58 -2.39 -25.42
C MET A 443 13.72 -3.40 -25.57
N ASP A 444 14.91 -3.12 -25.02
CA ASP A 444 16.02 -4.07 -24.98
C ASP A 444 15.62 -5.36 -24.23
N LEU A 445 14.91 -5.22 -23.10
CA LEU A 445 14.42 -6.35 -22.32
C LEU A 445 13.37 -7.17 -23.10
N ILE A 446 12.41 -6.49 -23.75
CA ILE A 446 11.38 -7.14 -24.57
C ILE A 446 12.02 -7.92 -25.71
N GLU A 447 12.96 -7.32 -26.45
CA GLU A 447 13.67 -7.95 -27.57
C GLU A 447 14.46 -9.18 -27.11
N ALA A 448 15.21 -9.07 -26.01
CA ALA A 448 15.97 -10.17 -25.44
C ALA A 448 15.07 -11.34 -25.01
N ALA A 449 13.97 -11.04 -24.29
CA ALA A 449 13.01 -12.04 -23.85
C ALA A 449 12.34 -12.76 -25.03
N LEU A 450 11.93 -12.02 -26.05
CA LEU A 450 11.31 -12.55 -27.27
C LEU A 450 12.27 -13.40 -28.13
N ALA A 451 13.57 -13.14 -28.04
CA ALA A 451 14.62 -13.91 -28.69
C ALA A 451 15.07 -15.14 -27.88
N GLY A 452 14.66 -15.25 -26.61
CA GLY A 452 15.21 -16.24 -25.67
C GLY A 452 16.68 -16.00 -25.34
N ALA A 453 17.15 -14.76 -25.51
CA ALA A 453 18.52 -14.35 -25.21
C ALA A 453 18.67 -14.03 -23.70
N PRO A 454 19.91 -13.92 -23.18
CA PRO A 454 20.15 -13.41 -21.83
C PRO A 454 19.50 -12.02 -21.66
N LEU A 455 18.76 -11.84 -20.56
CA LEU A 455 18.09 -10.57 -20.28
C LEU A 455 19.13 -9.49 -19.92
N PRO A 456 19.05 -8.28 -20.50
CA PRO A 456 20.02 -7.21 -20.29
C PRO A 456 19.96 -6.62 -18.88
N VAL A 457 18.82 -6.75 -18.21
CA VAL A 457 18.61 -6.37 -16.81
C VAL A 457 18.21 -7.62 -16.05
N ALA A 458 18.82 -7.85 -14.89
CA ALA A 458 18.45 -8.97 -14.03
C ALA A 458 17.08 -8.70 -13.38
N PRO A 459 16.19 -9.71 -13.28
CA PRO A 459 14.96 -9.55 -12.53
C PRO A 459 15.29 -9.30 -11.06
N LEU A 460 14.46 -8.48 -10.39
CA LEU A 460 14.56 -8.27 -8.96
C LEU A 460 14.44 -9.62 -8.24
N PRO A 461 15.34 -9.93 -7.30
CA PRO A 461 15.26 -11.18 -6.56
C PRO A 461 14.01 -11.10 -5.67
N PRO A 462 13.00 -11.97 -5.88
CA PRO A 462 11.86 -11.98 -4.98
C PRO A 462 12.36 -12.28 -3.57
N MET A 463 11.66 -11.80 -2.55
CA MET A 463 11.87 -12.25 -1.19
C MET A 463 11.60 -13.75 -1.15
N VAL A 464 12.68 -14.53 -1.22
CA VAL A 464 12.64 -15.96 -1.03
C VAL A 464 12.38 -16.16 0.45
N THR A 465 11.12 -16.40 0.80
CA THR A 465 10.83 -17.08 2.04
C THR A 465 11.51 -18.44 1.94
N LYS A 466 12.70 -18.59 2.55
CA LYS A 466 13.01 -19.86 3.22
C LYS A 466 11.77 -20.13 4.06
N LYS A 467 10.98 -21.14 3.67
CA LYS A 467 9.64 -21.46 4.18
C LYS A 467 9.47 -21.05 5.64
N ILE A 468 8.87 -19.89 5.85
CA ILE A 468 8.40 -19.41 7.14
C ILE A 468 7.08 -18.69 6.81
N LYS A 469 5.97 -19.44 6.87
CA LYS A 469 4.58 -18.95 6.78
C LYS A 469 4.28 -17.86 7.83
N ASN A 470 4.53 -16.58 7.57
CA ASN A 470 4.26 -15.51 8.55
C ASN A 470 3.09 -14.58 8.20
N ASP A 471 2.25 -14.94 7.22
CA ASP A 471 1.20 -14.06 6.67
C ASP A 471 -0.10 -14.05 7.50
N GLN A 472 -0.03 -14.16 8.82
CA GLN A 472 -1.21 -14.04 9.68
C GLN A 472 -1.19 -12.84 10.64
N TRP A 473 -0.12 -12.04 10.73
CA TRP A 473 0.02 -11.08 11.85
C TRP A 473 0.59 -9.68 11.55
N GLY A 474 0.76 -9.25 10.29
CA GLY A 474 1.06 -7.83 9.98
C GLY A 474 2.26 -7.22 10.73
N ILE A 475 3.39 -7.93 10.78
CA ILE A 475 4.55 -7.51 11.57
C ILE A 475 5.38 -6.49 10.77
N LYS A 476 5.40 -5.22 11.22
CA LYS A 476 6.31 -4.14 10.77
C LYS A 476 7.78 -4.63 10.77
N PRO A 477 8.70 -4.05 9.96
CA PRO A 477 10.12 -4.41 9.99
C PRO A 477 10.65 -4.46 11.44
N ALA A 478 11.44 -5.49 11.75
CA ALA A 478 11.73 -5.90 13.12
C ALA A 478 12.44 -4.81 13.94
N GLY A 479 11.70 -4.11 14.80
CA GLY A 479 12.23 -3.13 15.76
C GLY A 479 13.08 -3.77 16.85
N VAL A 480 13.90 -2.96 17.55
CA VAL A 480 14.57 -3.40 18.78
C VAL A 480 13.66 -3.15 19.97
N HIS A 481 13.21 -4.22 20.60
CA HIS A 481 12.29 -4.22 21.73
C HIS A 481 13.05 -4.22 23.05
N ILE A 482 13.08 -3.09 23.74
CA ILE A 482 13.80 -2.92 24.98
C ILE A 482 12.94 -3.35 26.17
N ILE A 483 13.50 -4.20 27.03
CA ILE A 483 12.90 -4.60 28.31
C ILE A 483 13.29 -3.59 29.39
N ALA A 484 12.64 -2.42 29.41
CA ALA A 484 12.89 -1.41 30.44
C ALA A 484 12.33 -1.82 31.82
N VAL A 485 11.26 -2.62 31.83
CA VAL A 485 10.61 -3.16 33.02
C VAL A 485 10.27 -4.62 32.77
N GLU A 486 10.57 -5.50 33.72
CA GLU A 486 10.31 -6.93 33.55
C GLU A 486 8.89 -7.35 34.02
N ASN A 487 8.31 -6.66 35.00
CA ASN A 487 7.00 -7.01 35.56
C ASN A 487 5.82 -6.28 34.90
N CYS A 488 4.62 -6.85 35.01
CA CYS A 488 3.38 -6.32 34.43
C CYS A 488 2.23 -6.31 35.46
N THR A 489 1.26 -5.41 35.28
CA THR A 489 0.03 -5.39 36.08
C THR A 489 -0.92 -6.53 35.74
N ASN A 490 -0.93 -6.98 34.48
CA ASN A 490 -1.73 -8.13 34.04
C ASN A 490 -1.00 -9.44 34.36
N ARG A 491 -1.74 -10.47 34.80
CA ARG A 491 -1.22 -11.82 35.07
C ARG A 491 -1.70 -12.84 34.05
N CYS A 492 -1.47 -12.52 32.77
CA CYS A 492 -1.84 -13.35 31.63
C CYS A 492 -1.17 -14.74 31.73
N GLU A 493 -1.97 -15.81 31.69
CA GLU A 493 -1.49 -17.19 31.81
C GLU A 493 -0.41 -17.55 30.77
N PHE A 494 -0.63 -17.15 29.52
CA PHE A 494 0.28 -17.41 28.38
C PHE A 494 1.04 -16.14 27.94
N CYS A 495 1.41 -15.27 28.89
CA CYS A 495 2.18 -14.06 28.58
C CYS A 495 3.48 -14.39 27.84
N SER A 496 3.65 -13.85 26.63
CA SER A 496 4.78 -14.19 25.76
C SER A 496 6.13 -13.70 26.26
N THR A 497 6.17 -12.72 27.18
CA THR A 497 7.37 -12.21 27.83
C THR A 497 7.56 -12.78 29.23
N SER A 498 6.62 -13.61 29.71
CA SER A 498 6.58 -14.14 31.07
C SER A 498 6.65 -13.07 32.17
N ALA A 499 6.28 -11.82 31.86
CA ALA A 499 6.27 -10.71 32.81
C ALA A 499 5.49 -10.97 34.13
N PRO A 500 4.40 -11.76 34.17
CA PRO A 500 3.75 -12.15 35.43
C PRO A 500 4.62 -12.96 36.40
N PHE A 501 5.69 -13.58 35.90
CA PHE A 501 6.62 -14.44 36.67
C PHE A 501 7.96 -13.75 36.93
N ALA A 502 8.16 -12.54 36.40
CA ALA A 502 9.37 -11.76 36.57
C ALA A 502 9.41 -11.03 37.92
N GLY A 503 10.62 -10.71 38.39
CA GLY A 503 10.83 -9.81 39.52
C GLY A 503 10.45 -8.37 39.18
N LYS A 504 10.34 -7.50 40.20
CA LYS A 504 10.10 -6.06 40.01
C LYS A 504 11.40 -5.33 39.67
N ASN A 505 11.96 -5.64 38.50
CA ASN A 505 13.19 -5.02 38.00
C ASN A 505 12.86 -3.94 36.96
N SER A 506 13.58 -2.83 37.01
CA SER A 506 13.52 -1.73 36.06
C SER A 506 14.91 -1.19 35.79
N TYR A 507 15.18 -0.77 34.56
CA TYR A 507 16.52 -0.38 34.11
C TYR A 507 16.51 1.02 33.46
N PRO A 508 17.48 1.90 33.79
CA PRO A 508 17.59 3.22 33.16
C PRO A 508 17.99 3.11 31.67
N ALA A 509 17.73 4.15 30.88
CA ALA A 509 18.03 4.15 29.44
C ALA A 509 19.52 3.95 29.17
N SER A 510 20.37 4.51 30.03
CA SER A 510 21.83 4.39 29.95
C SER A 510 22.35 2.95 29.94
N SER A 511 21.62 1.99 30.53
CA SER A 511 21.98 0.58 30.51
C SER A 511 21.88 -0.07 29.12
N PHE A 512 21.17 0.55 28.18
CA PHE A 512 20.97 0.02 26.83
C PHE A 512 21.86 0.68 25.78
N PHE A 513 22.37 1.88 26.06
CA PHE A 513 23.13 2.68 25.11
C PHE A 513 24.34 1.96 24.50
N PRO A 514 25.21 1.27 25.26
CA PRO A 514 26.37 0.59 24.67
C PRO A 514 26.00 -0.50 23.65
N TRP A 515 24.82 -1.11 23.79
CA TRP A 515 24.34 -2.19 22.94
C TRP A 515 23.64 -1.63 21.70
N LEU A 516 22.81 -0.62 21.89
CA LEU A 516 22.14 0.08 20.79
C LEU A 516 23.13 0.82 19.89
N ASP A 517 24.16 1.45 20.47
CA ASP A 517 25.24 2.09 19.70
C ASP A 517 25.95 1.07 18.79
N GLN A 518 26.18 -0.16 19.27
CA GLN A 518 26.75 -1.24 18.44
C GLN A 518 25.78 -1.67 17.33
N LEU A 519 24.50 -1.88 17.66
CA LEU A 519 23.50 -2.35 16.68
C LEU A 519 23.20 -1.31 15.60
N PHE A 520 23.19 -0.02 15.93
CA PHE A 520 22.80 1.05 15.00
C PHE A 520 23.94 1.59 14.14
N ASN A 521 25.19 1.47 14.60
CA ASN A 521 26.36 1.95 13.85
C ASN A 521 26.96 0.89 12.90
N ASP A 522 26.51 -0.37 12.96
CA ASP A 522 26.99 -1.41 12.06
C ASP A 522 26.28 -1.36 10.71
N ASN A 523 27.02 -0.95 9.67
CA ASN A 523 26.53 -0.87 8.29
C ASN A 523 26.22 -2.24 7.66
N GLN A 524 26.56 -3.35 8.31
CA GLN A 524 26.29 -4.70 7.81
C GLN A 524 24.95 -5.28 8.29
N ASN A 525 24.23 -4.60 9.20
CA ASN A 525 23.04 -5.14 9.85
C ASN A 525 21.78 -4.28 9.58
N SER A 526 20.61 -4.93 9.58
CA SER A 526 19.31 -4.32 9.25
C SER A 526 18.72 -3.38 10.32
N PHE A 527 19.46 -3.08 11.40
CA PHE A 527 18.96 -2.28 12.54
C PHE A 527 19.22 -0.77 12.41
N ARG A 528 19.96 -0.35 11.37
CA ARG A 528 20.27 1.06 11.12
C ARG A 528 19.04 1.94 10.93
N ASP A 529 17.93 1.40 10.42
CA ASP A 529 16.69 2.14 10.17
C ASP A 529 15.50 1.64 11.01
N THR A 530 15.75 0.79 12.00
CA THR A 530 14.69 0.25 12.87
C THR A 530 14.29 1.22 13.99
N TYR A 531 13.05 1.12 14.45
CA TYR A 531 12.54 1.85 15.61
C TYR A 531 12.91 1.19 16.95
N ILE A 532 12.82 1.96 18.03
CA ILE A 532 13.03 1.52 19.41
C ILE A 532 11.66 1.34 20.07
N ALA A 533 11.39 0.15 20.59
CA ALA A 533 10.12 -0.17 21.24
C ALA A 533 10.32 -0.53 22.72
N ILE A 534 9.69 0.19 23.64
CA ILE A 534 9.70 -0.13 25.06
C ILE A 534 8.57 -1.13 25.35
N THR A 535 8.94 -2.35 25.77
CA THR A 535 7.99 -3.47 25.97
C THR A 535 8.51 -4.48 27.02
N GLY A 536 7.97 -5.71 27.04
CA GLY A 536 8.34 -6.75 28.00
C GLY A 536 7.32 -6.86 29.13
N GLY A 537 7.36 -5.88 30.03
CA GLY A 537 6.41 -5.67 31.11
C GLY A 537 5.39 -4.57 30.81
N GLU A 538 4.84 -3.94 31.86
CA GLU A 538 4.06 -2.70 31.72
C GLU A 538 5.00 -1.50 31.87
N PRO A 539 5.30 -0.73 30.79
CA PRO A 539 6.27 0.37 30.85
C PRO A 539 5.92 1.43 31.90
N PHE A 540 4.64 1.67 32.15
CA PHE A 540 4.16 2.65 33.15
C PHE A 540 4.43 2.24 34.61
N LEU A 541 5.02 1.06 34.86
CA LEU A 541 5.58 0.71 36.16
C LEU A 541 7.02 1.19 36.35
N HIS A 542 7.68 1.71 35.30
CA HIS A 542 9.02 2.28 35.40
C HIS A 542 8.94 3.63 36.12
N ALA A 543 9.62 3.76 37.27
CA ALA A 543 9.57 4.97 38.11
C ALA A 543 9.98 6.26 37.36
N ASN A 544 10.92 6.13 36.41
CA ASN A 544 11.45 7.25 35.63
C ASN A 544 11.13 7.09 34.13
N LEU A 545 9.96 6.56 33.76
CA LEU A 545 9.63 6.25 32.34
C LEU A 545 9.82 7.47 31.41
N PHE A 546 9.35 8.64 31.83
CA PHE A 546 9.39 9.83 30.97
C PHE A 546 10.83 10.31 30.72
N LEU A 547 11.66 10.29 31.76
CA LEU A 547 13.10 10.56 31.61
C LEU A 547 13.76 9.51 30.71
N PHE A 548 13.41 8.24 30.85
CA PHE A 548 13.90 7.18 29.98
C PHE A 548 13.59 7.47 28.49
N ILE A 549 12.35 7.89 28.19
CA ILE A 549 11.92 8.22 26.82
C ILE A 549 12.67 9.45 26.32
N ASP A 550 12.78 10.51 27.13
CA ASP A 550 13.53 11.72 26.80
C ASP A 550 15.00 11.41 26.49
N GLU A 551 15.68 10.63 27.33
CA GLU A 551 17.08 10.22 27.13
C GLU A 551 17.27 9.38 25.85
N MET A 552 16.33 8.48 25.54
CA MET A 552 16.35 7.69 24.31
C MET A 552 16.19 8.58 23.07
N LYS A 553 15.25 9.52 23.11
CA LYS A 553 14.97 10.42 21.99
C LYS A 553 16.09 11.43 21.78
N GLU A 554 16.70 11.92 22.87
CA GLU A 554 17.85 12.82 22.81
C GLU A 554 19.07 12.14 22.19
N LYS A 555 19.37 10.90 22.60
CA LYS A 555 20.52 10.16 22.06
C LYS A 555 20.29 9.70 20.62
N TYR A 556 19.05 9.34 20.26
CA TYR A 556 18.70 8.83 18.94
C TYR A 556 17.58 9.67 18.28
N PRO A 557 17.84 10.94 17.90
CA PRO A 557 16.80 11.89 17.49
C PRO A 557 16.09 11.51 16.19
N LEU A 558 16.76 10.77 15.31
CA LEU A 558 16.20 10.28 14.04
C LEU A 558 15.42 8.97 14.18
N LYS A 559 15.43 8.35 15.37
CA LYS A 559 14.72 7.10 15.64
C LYS A 559 13.31 7.38 16.15
N THR A 560 12.36 6.57 15.70
CA THR A 560 11.06 6.46 16.34
C THR A 560 11.22 5.73 17.68
N VAL A 561 10.77 6.36 18.75
CA VAL A 561 10.69 5.80 20.10
C VAL A 561 9.23 5.53 20.41
N GLY A 562 8.87 4.26 20.53
CA GLY A 562 7.52 3.80 20.82
C GLY A 562 7.45 2.99 22.11
N LEU A 563 6.24 2.81 22.64
CA LEU A 563 6.00 1.87 23.75
C LEU A 563 4.70 1.07 23.55
N THR A 564 4.64 -0.11 24.16
CA THR A 564 3.41 -0.92 24.25
C THR A 564 2.89 -0.94 25.68
N THR A 565 1.63 -0.58 25.90
CA THR A 565 1.00 -0.54 27.23
C THR A 565 -0.31 -1.33 27.26
N ASN A 566 -0.64 -1.92 28.42
CA ASN A 566 -1.95 -2.53 28.67
C ASN A 566 -3.01 -1.52 29.11
N PHE A 567 -2.62 -0.25 29.27
CA PHE A 567 -3.48 0.91 29.57
C PHE A 567 -4.24 0.82 30.90
N TYR A 568 -3.85 -0.10 31.79
CA TYR A 568 -4.52 -0.32 33.06
C TYR A 568 -4.41 0.87 34.04
N TRP A 569 -3.42 1.74 33.87
CA TRP A 569 -3.22 2.96 34.66
C TRP A 569 -4.12 4.14 34.23
N ALA A 570 -4.78 4.04 33.06
CA ALA A 570 -5.41 5.18 32.42
C ALA A 570 -6.65 5.70 33.15
N SER A 571 -6.70 7.00 33.44
CA SER A 571 -7.87 7.72 33.91
C SER A 571 -7.84 9.14 33.36
N LYS A 572 -8.98 9.87 33.33
CA LYS A 572 -9.00 11.26 32.83
C LYS A 572 -7.99 12.14 33.56
N THR A 573 -7.84 11.96 34.87
CA THR A 573 -6.86 12.68 35.71
C THR A 573 -5.43 12.28 35.35
N LYS A 574 -5.14 10.98 35.31
CA LYS A 574 -3.77 10.51 35.08
C LYS A 574 -3.27 10.86 33.68
N ILE A 575 -4.13 10.74 32.66
CA ILE A 575 -3.78 11.12 31.28
C ILE A 575 -3.40 12.61 31.20
N ARG A 576 -4.19 13.49 31.83
CA ARG A 576 -3.88 14.94 31.86
C ARG A 576 -2.57 15.24 32.58
N GLU A 577 -2.28 14.53 33.66
CA GLU A 577 -1.05 14.68 34.43
C GLU A 577 0.18 14.30 33.60
N ILE A 578 0.12 13.20 32.84
CA ILE A 578 1.29 12.68 32.11
C ILE A 578 1.42 13.22 30.68
N ALA A 579 0.35 13.76 30.08
CA ALA A 579 0.38 14.21 28.68
C ALA A 579 1.54 15.16 28.37
N PRO A 580 1.83 16.20 29.20
CA PRO A 580 2.99 17.06 28.99
C PRO A 580 4.34 16.34 29.08
N LEU A 581 4.40 15.22 29.80
CA LEU A 581 5.61 14.42 30.01
C LEU A 581 5.88 13.43 28.86
N LEU A 582 4.91 13.23 27.96
CA LEU A 582 5.03 12.34 26.79
C LEU A 582 5.51 13.06 25.52
N LYS A 583 6.09 14.25 25.66
CA LYS A 583 6.52 15.11 24.54
C LYS A 583 7.51 14.46 23.57
N SER A 584 8.33 13.52 24.05
CA SER A 584 9.39 12.87 23.27
C SER A 584 9.02 11.47 22.75
N LEU A 585 7.80 11.01 23.04
CA LEU A 585 7.30 9.73 22.55
C LEU A 585 6.69 9.92 21.15
N ASP A 586 7.01 9.04 20.21
CA ASP A 586 6.48 9.10 18.84
C ASP A 586 5.28 8.16 18.65
N GLU A 587 5.34 6.95 19.23
CA GLU A 587 4.31 5.92 19.04
C GLU A 587 3.84 5.30 20.37
N MET A 588 2.54 5.00 20.46
CA MET A 588 1.98 4.24 21.57
C MET A 588 1.02 3.16 21.06
N LEU A 589 1.37 1.90 21.30
CA LEU A 589 0.50 0.77 21.05
C LEU A 589 -0.25 0.38 22.33
N ILE A 590 -1.56 0.52 22.32
CA ILE A 590 -2.44 0.16 23.42
C ILE A 590 -3.02 -1.23 23.17
N SER A 591 -2.66 -2.17 24.04
CA SER A 591 -3.23 -3.52 24.05
C SER A 591 -4.58 -3.54 24.80
N LYS A 592 -5.68 -3.73 24.07
CA LYS A 592 -7.06 -3.69 24.62
C LYS A 592 -7.41 -5.01 25.31
N TYR A 593 -7.13 -5.09 26.61
CA TYR A 593 -7.45 -6.27 27.44
C TYR A 593 -8.84 -6.18 28.09
N PRO A 594 -9.57 -7.31 28.21
CA PRO A 594 -10.88 -7.33 28.87
C PRO A 594 -10.84 -6.79 30.31
N ILE A 595 -9.79 -7.10 31.09
CA ILE A 595 -9.68 -6.59 32.47
C ILE A 595 -9.49 -5.08 32.53
N THR A 596 -8.70 -4.51 31.60
CA THR A 596 -8.52 -3.06 31.51
C THR A 596 -9.86 -2.41 31.19
N VAL A 597 -10.54 -2.86 30.13
CA VAL A 597 -11.85 -2.35 29.73
C VAL A 597 -12.87 -2.41 30.87
N ASN A 598 -12.95 -3.55 31.56
CA ASN A 598 -13.84 -3.70 32.71
C ASN A 598 -13.48 -2.74 33.85
N ARG A 599 -12.19 -2.56 34.15
CA ARG A 599 -11.72 -1.60 35.16
C ARG A 599 -12.00 -0.15 34.76
N ILE A 600 -11.98 0.18 33.47
CA ILE A 600 -12.32 1.54 32.98
C ILE A 600 -13.84 1.78 33.05
N GLY A 601 -14.63 0.72 33.01
CA GLY A 601 -16.09 0.75 33.10
C GLY A 601 -16.78 0.58 31.75
N GLY A 602 -16.17 -0.18 30.83
CA GLY A 602 -16.73 -0.52 29.52
C GLY A 602 -15.91 0.04 28.35
N GLU A 603 -16.23 -0.43 27.14
CA GLU A 603 -15.53 -0.04 25.91
C GLU A 603 -15.69 1.44 25.59
N GLU A 604 -16.90 1.99 25.76
CA GLU A 604 -17.17 3.40 25.52
C GLU A 604 -16.26 4.32 26.36
N LYS A 605 -16.13 4.03 27.66
CA LYS A 605 -15.23 4.79 28.55
C LYS A 605 -13.76 4.56 28.23
N PHE A 606 -13.39 3.37 27.77
CA PHE A 606 -12.03 3.10 27.31
C PHE A 606 -11.71 3.95 26.08
N ASP A 607 -12.60 3.96 25.10
CA ASP A 607 -12.43 4.71 23.86
C ASP A 607 -12.43 6.24 24.14
N GLU A 608 -13.25 6.73 25.08
CA GLU A 608 -13.17 8.12 25.58
C GLU A 608 -11.78 8.48 26.11
N LEU A 609 -11.14 7.61 26.87
CA LEU A 609 -9.81 7.85 27.42
C LEU A 609 -8.73 7.83 26.34
N VAL A 610 -8.86 6.95 25.35
CA VAL A 610 -7.97 6.93 24.17
C VAL A 610 -8.12 8.22 23.38
N LEU A 611 -9.35 8.69 23.14
CA LEU A 611 -9.61 9.97 22.47
C LEU A 611 -9.04 11.15 23.24
N LEU A 612 -9.18 11.17 24.57
CA LEU A 612 -8.56 12.19 25.42
C LEU A 612 -7.03 12.19 25.31
N LEU A 613 -6.40 11.00 25.28
CA LEU A 613 -4.96 10.88 25.10
C LEU A 613 -4.53 11.43 23.73
N LYS A 614 -5.21 11.02 22.64
CA LYS A 614 -4.95 11.52 21.28
C LYS A 614 -5.13 13.03 21.18
N TYR A 615 -6.13 13.57 21.85
CA TYR A 615 -6.39 15.01 21.87
C TYR A 615 -5.29 15.80 22.60
N LEU A 616 -4.82 15.30 23.74
CA LEU A 616 -3.78 15.99 24.54
C LEU A 616 -2.36 15.77 24.01
N CYS A 617 -2.14 14.67 23.28
CA CYS A 617 -0.86 14.31 22.70
C CYS A 617 -1.01 14.03 21.19
N PRO A 618 -1.37 15.04 20.37
CA PRO A 618 -1.64 14.85 18.93
C PRO A 618 -0.39 14.47 18.13
N HIS A 619 0.80 14.68 18.69
CA HIS A 619 2.09 14.28 18.11
C HIS A 619 2.38 12.78 18.22
N ILE A 620 1.67 12.05 19.08
CA ILE A 620 1.87 10.61 19.30
C ILE A 620 0.96 9.84 18.36
N ASN A 621 1.52 8.94 17.55
CA ASN A 621 0.74 7.95 16.83
C ASN A 621 0.22 6.89 17.81
N VAL A 622 -1.06 7.00 18.19
CA VAL A 622 -1.71 6.07 19.12
C VAL A 622 -2.53 5.02 18.36
N GLU A 623 -2.08 3.78 18.42
CA GLU A 623 -2.73 2.60 17.88
C GLU A 623 -3.36 1.76 19.00
N VAL A 624 -4.50 1.12 18.73
CA VAL A 624 -5.21 0.27 19.70
C VAL A 624 -5.46 -1.09 19.07
N THR A 625 -5.06 -2.16 19.75
CA THR A 625 -5.32 -3.52 19.26
C THR A 625 -6.82 -3.83 19.32
N PRO A 626 -7.32 -4.78 18.50
CA PRO A 626 -8.58 -5.43 18.78
C PRO A 626 -8.61 -6.03 20.19
N MET A 627 -9.81 -6.29 20.71
CA MET A 627 -10.00 -6.91 22.03
C MET A 627 -9.24 -8.24 22.13
N ILE A 628 -8.32 -8.35 23.09
CA ILE A 628 -7.49 -9.54 23.29
C ILE A 628 -8.29 -10.59 24.08
N ASN A 629 -9.12 -11.35 23.36
CA ASN A 629 -9.97 -12.40 23.93
C ASN A 629 -9.28 -13.79 23.97
N ALA A 630 -8.14 -13.94 23.30
CA ALA A 630 -7.38 -15.19 23.26
C ALA A 630 -5.87 -14.94 23.15
N PHE A 631 -5.08 -15.89 23.64
CA PHE A 631 -3.64 -15.96 23.41
C PHE A 631 -3.28 -17.26 22.71
N ILE A 632 -2.16 -17.25 21.99
CA ILE A 632 -1.49 -18.49 21.58
C ILE A 632 -0.97 -19.16 22.86
N LYS A 633 -1.45 -20.36 23.11
CA LYS A 633 -0.96 -21.26 24.16
C LYS A 633 0.44 -21.70 23.79
N TRP A 634 1.29 -21.79 24.80
CA TRP A 634 2.65 -22.29 24.63
C TRP A 634 3.12 -23.07 25.85
N ASP A 635 4.08 -23.95 25.57
CA ASP A 635 4.77 -24.82 26.51
C ASP A 635 6.16 -25.16 25.92
N PHE A 636 7.04 -25.69 26.75
CA PHE A 636 8.34 -26.21 26.33
C PHE A 636 8.54 -27.67 26.72
N HIS A 637 9.21 -28.42 25.86
CA HIS A 637 9.47 -29.85 26.03
C HIS A 637 10.96 -30.15 25.84
N THR A 638 11.48 -31.09 26.63
CA THR A 638 12.89 -31.52 26.54
C THR A 638 13.16 -32.28 25.25
N ASP A 639 12.16 -32.97 24.71
CA ASP A 639 12.29 -33.68 23.44
C ASP A 639 12.28 -32.70 22.27
N ARG A 640 13.23 -32.89 21.35
CA ARG A 640 13.35 -32.08 20.14
C ARG A 640 12.21 -32.41 19.17
N GLN A 641 11.41 -31.41 18.80
CA GLN A 641 10.29 -31.54 17.86
C GLN A 641 10.64 -30.93 16.49
N ALA A 642 10.00 -31.43 15.43
CA ALA A 642 10.06 -30.79 14.12
C ALA A 642 9.26 -29.49 14.14
N VAL A 643 9.86 -28.37 13.73
CA VAL A 643 9.18 -27.08 13.60
C VAL A 643 8.48 -27.07 12.24
N LEU A 644 7.15 -27.16 12.25
CA LEU A 644 6.35 -27.35 11.03
C LEU A 644 5.77 -26.05 10.48
N ASN A 645 5.71 -25.01 11.30
CA ASN A 645 5.18 -23.70 10.94
C ASN A 645 6.17 -22.61 11.37
N ALA A 646 6.04 -21.46 10.74
CA ALA A 646 6.67 -20.25 11.24
C ALA A 646 6.11 -19.84 12.60
N CYS A 647 6.85 -18.99 13.29
CA CYS A 647 6.45 -18.40 14.54
C CYS A 647 6.30 -16.89 14.36
N CYS A 648 5.17 -16.32 14.79
CA CYS A 648 4.94 -14.87 14.73
C CYS A 648 5.86 -14.08 15.68
N THR A 649 6.60 -14.73 16.58
CA THR A 649 7.61 -14.06 17.42
C THR A 649 9.04 -14.29 16.97
N ALA A 650 9.28 -14.93 15.81
CA ALA A 650 10.63 -15.27 15.31
C ALA A 650 11.52 -14.06 14.95
N PHE A 651 10.91 -12.87 14.91
CA PHE A 651 11.54 -11.60 14.55
C PHE A 651 11.24 -10.51 15.60
N CYS A 652 10.89 -10.91 16.83
CA CYS A 652 10.75 -9.97 17.95
C CYS A 652 12.10 -9.84 18.65
N TYR A 653 12.97 -8.93 18.18
CA TYR A 653 14.29 -8.74 18.78
C TYR A 653 14.18 -8.07 20.15
N MET A 654 14.28 -8.84 21.24
CA MET A 654 14.18 -8.34 22.61
C MET A 654 15.57 -8.06 23.18
N LEU A 655 15.86 -6.81 23.56
CA LEU A 655 17.11 -6.40 24.17
C LEU A 655 16.93 -6.23 25.69
N LYS A 656 17.76 -6.95 26.47
CA LYS A 656 17.87 -6.77 27.92
C LYS A 656 19.05 -5.85 28.27
N ALA A 657 19.00 -5.29 29.48
CA ALA A 657 20.01 -4.34 29.98
C ALA A 657 21.41 -4.95 30.11
N ASP A 658 21.51 -6.28 30.23
CA ASP A 658 22.77 -7.04 30.30
C ASP A 658 23.42 -7.28 28.92
N GLY A 659 22.86 -6.73 27.84
CA GLY A 659 23.41 -6.84 26.48
C GLY A 659 22.97 -8.09 25.71
N LYS A 660 22.12 -8.93 26.31
CA LYS A 660 21.53 -10.08 25.60
C LYS A 660 20.41 -9.62 24.67
N LEU A 661 20.52 -9.99 23.40
CA LEU A 661 19.49 -9.82 22.38
C LEU A 661 18.85 -11.17 22.05
N PHE A 662 17.55 -11.28 22.24
CA PHE A 662 16.77 -12.48 21.93
C PHE A 662 16.01 -12.28 20.62
N ARG A 663 15.81 -13.33 19.82
CA ARG A 663 15.01 -13.23 18.58
C ARG A 663 13.50 -13.40 18.77
N CYS A 664 13.08 -13.63 20.02
CA CYS A 664 11.72 -13.98 20.35
C CYS A 664 11.40 -13.56 21.79
N SER A 665 10.18 -13.07 22.02
CA SER A 665 9.70 -12.70 23.35
C SER A 665 9.68 -13.88 24.33
N LEU A 666 9.36 -15.10 23.88
CA LEU A 666 9.34 -16.29 24.74
C LEU A 666 10.74 -16.70 25.17
N ALA A 667 11.72 -16.56 24.28
CA ALA A 667 13.11 -16.84 24.59
C ALA A 667 13.62 -15.91 25.70
N CYS A 668 13.27 -14.62 25.62
CA CYS A 668 13.56 -13.62 26.63
C CYS A 668 12.84 -13.93 27.95
N GLY A 669 11.56 -14.30 27.89
CA GLY A 669 10.74 -14.59 29.07
C GLY A 669 11.09 -15.91 29.78
N LEU A 670 11.78 -16.83 29.10
CA LEU A 670 12.12 -18.15 29.64
C LEU A 670 12.96 -18.05 30.92
N GLU A 671 13.77 -16.99 31.06
CA GLU A 671 14.57 -16.72 32.26
C GLU A 671 13.70 -16.57 33.53
N HIS A 672 12.45 -16.15 33.38
CA HIS A 672 11.49 -16.00 34.48
C HIS A 672 10.67 -17.27 34.77
N ARG A 673 10.98 -18.38 34.09
CA ARG A 673 10.24 -19.66 34.19
C ARG A 673 11.18 -20.77 34.65
N PRO A 674 11.49 -20.87 35.96
CA PRO A 674 12.45 -21.84 36.49
C PRO A 674 12.10 -23.30 36.20
N GLU A 675 10.82 -23.62 36.01
CA GLU A 675 10.35 -24.94 35.59
C GLU A 675 10.91 -25.37 34.22
N TYR A 676 11.34 -24.44 33.37
CA TYR A 676 11.94 -24.71 32.07
C TYR A 676 13.47 -24.55 32.06
N ARG A 677 14.14 -24.57 33.22
CA ARG A 677 15.60 -24.42 33.32
C ARG A 677 16.37 -25.45 32.49
N ALA A 678 15.88 -26.68 32.37
CA ALA A 678 16.46 -27.69 31.49
C ALA A 678 16.52 -27.24 30.02
N ILE A 679 15.47 -26.55 29.55
CA ILE A 679 15.39 -26.04 28.18
C ILE A 679 16.38 -24.89 27.96
N GLN A 680 16.56 -24.02 28.95
CA GLN A 680 17.57 -22.95 28.88
C GLN A 680 18.99 -23.51 28.68
N ASN A 681 19.31 -24.63 29.32
CA ASN A 681 20.61 -25.29 29.17
C ASN A 681 20.78 -25.96 27.80
N LEU A 682 19.68 -26.49 27.24
CA LEU A 682 19.67 -27.12 25.91
C LEU A 682 19.72 -26.11 24.76
N THR A 683 19.45 -24.83 25.03
CA THR A 683 19.24 -23.81 23.99
C THR A 683 20.15 -22.58 24.22
N PRO A 684 21.48 -22.77 24.17
CA PRO A 684 22.43 -21.68 24.43
C PRO A 684 22.32 -20.54 23.41
N GLU A 685 21.92 -20.83 22.17
CA GLU A 685 21.78 -19.85 21.08
C GLU A 685 20.50 -19.00 21.11
N ARG A 686 19.67 -19.13 22.15
CA ARG A 686 18.39 -18.41 22.27
C ARG A 686 18.55 -16.88 22.33
N TYR A 687 19.75 -16.41 22.65
CA TYR A 687 20.15 -15.00 22.61
C TYR A 687 21.53 -14.86 21.97
N PHE A 688 21.81 -13.64 21.52
CA PHE A 688 23.12 -13.17 21.13
C PHE A 688 23.63 -12.22 22.21
N ASP A 689 24.90 -12.34 22.57
CA ASP A 689 25.54 -11.54 23.63
C ASP A 689 26.32 -10.39 23.01
N ILE A 690 25.66 -9.24 22.84
CA ILE A 690 26.26 -8.05 22.18
C ILE A 690 27.46 -7.53 22.98
N SER A 691 27.53 -7.82 24.28
CA SER A 691 28.67 -7.40 25.12
C SER A 691 30.00 -8.02 24.68
N LYS A 692 29.96 -9.09 23.87
CA LYS A 692 31.13 -9.78 23.32
C LYS A 692 31.51 -9.32 21.90
N GLY A 693 30.83 -8.32 21.35
CA GLY A 693 30.98 -7.87 19.97
C GLY A 693 29.97 -8.53 19.01
N LEU A 694 30.00 -8.15 17.74
CA LEU A 694 29.03 -8.55 16.71
C LEU A 694 29.52 -9.67 15.77
N ASP A 695 30.65 -10.31 16.08
CA ASP A 695 31.15 -11.44 15.29
C ASP A 695 30.14 -12.59 15.28
N GLY A 696 29.77 -13.06 14.09
CA GLY A 696 28.75 -14.11 13.90
C GLY A 696 27.29 -13.63 14.06
N PHE A 697 27.05 -12.33 14.28
CA PHE A 697 25.72 -11.78 14.44
C PHE A 697 24.82 -12.01 13.22
N SER A 698 25.34 -11.82 12.00
CA SER A 698 24.58 -12.03 10.76
C SER A 698 24.12 -13.49 10.59
N GLU A 699 24.97 -14.45 10.95
CA GLU A 699 24.62 -15.87 10.94
C GLU A 699 23.54 -16.19 11.98
N TRP A 700 23.69 -15.69 13.20
CA TRP A 700 22.72 -15.89 14.27
C TRP A 700 21.36 -15.24 13.97
N SER A 701 21.36 -14.00 13.49
CA SER A 701 20.17 -13.22 13.15
C SER A 701 19.42 -13.77 11.93
N SER A 702 20.09 -14.55 11.07
CA SER A 702 19.44 -15.24 9.94
C SER A 702 19.02 -16.69 10.26
N LYS A 703 19.49 -17.28 11.36
CA LYS A 703 19.19 -18.68 11.74
C LYS A 703 17.74 -18.88 12.20
N TYR A 704 16.92 -19.55 11.39
CA TYR A 704 15.60 -20.02 11.82
C TYR A 704 15.28 -21.39 11.21
N PRO A 705 14.67 -22.32 11.96
CA PRO A 705 14.43 -22.26 13.40
C PRO A 705 15.73 -22.24 14.20
N ILE A 706 15.73 -21.58 15.35
CA ILE A 706 16.77 -21.76 16.37
C ILE A 706 16.46 -23.01 17.20
N ASP A 707 17.43 -23.54 17.93
CA ASP A 707 17.30 -24.74 18.76
C ASP A 707 16.11 -24.65 19.71
N LEU A 708 15.87 -23.48 20.30
CA LEU A 708 14.71 -23.23 21.17
C LEU A 708 13.37 -23.49 20.46
N CYS A 709 13.24 -23.20 19.17
CA CYS A 709 12.01 -23.43 18.43
C CYS A 709 11.64 -24.91 18.40
N HIS A 710 12.61 -25.81 18.38
CA HIS A 710 12.37 -27.25 18.41
C HIS A 710 11.85 -27.75 19.77
N HIS A 711 12.03 -26.99 20.83
CA HIS A 711 11.53 -27.30 22.16
C HIS A 711 10.24 -26.57 22.51
N CYS A 712 9.83 -25.59 21.70
CA CYS A 712 8.67 -24.74 21.94
C CYS A 712 7.43 -25.27 21.22
N THR A 713 6.23 -24.99 21.74
CA THR A 713 4.95 -25.26 21.04
C THR A 713 4.29 -24.00 20.46
N PHE A 714 4.81 -22.80 20.70
CA PHE A 714 4.17 -21.55 20.29
C PHE A 714 3.91 -21.46 18.77
N TRP A 715 4.80 -22.02 17.93
CA TRP A 715 4.63 -22.07 16.47
C TRP A 715 3.44 -22.94 16.01
N LYS A 716 2.81 -23.71 16.91
CA LYS A 716 1.60 -24.49 16.60
C LYS A 716 0.35 -23.61 16.46
N HIS A 717 0.38 -22.37 16.96
CA HIS A 717 -0.76 -21.44 16.92
C HIS A 717 -2.04 -22.02 17.54
N GLU A 718 -1.91 -22.78 18.63
CA GLU A 718 -3.06 -23.26 19.39
C GLU A 718 -3.57 -22.14 20.28
N TYR A 719 -4.84 -21.73 20.14
CA TYR A 719 -5.39 -20.63 20.92
C TYR A 719 -6.07 -21.10 22.20
N SER A 720 -5.82 -20.38 23.29
CA SER A 720 -6.58 -20.46 24.53
C SER A 720 -7.29 -19.14 24.77
N VAL A 721 -8.52 -19.21 25.31
CA VAL A 721 -9.22 -18.02 25.81
C VAL A 721 -8.32 -17.30 26.80
N TRP A 722 -8.28 -15.98 26.67
CA TRP A 722 -7.51 -15.11 27.54
C TRP A 722 -8.00 -15.27 28.99
N LYS A 723 -7.07 -15.56 29.91
CA LYS A 723 -7.34 -15.67 31.33
C LYS A 723 -6.33 -14.85 32.12
N ASN A 724 -6.84 -14.11 33.09
CA ASN A 724 -6.01 -13.54 34.13
C ASN A 724 -5.91 -14.55 35.27
N SER A 725 -4.71 -15.04 35.54
CA SER A 725 -4.51 -16.07 36.56
C SER A 725 -4.84 -15.53 37.97
N SER A 726 -5.76 -16.20 38.67
CA SER A 726 -6.19 -15.85 40.04
C SER A 726 -5.51 -16.69 41.13
N LYS A 727 -4.46 -17.47 40.81
CA LYS A 727 -3.77 -18.31 41.79
C LYS A 727 -2.96 -17.47 42.78
N THR A 728 -3.66 -17.08 43.84
CA THR A 728 -3.27 -16.90 45.24
C THR A 728 -1.80 -17.14 45.60
N GLY A 729 -1.15 -16.09 46.11
CA GLY A 729 0.11 -16.13 46.83
C GLY A 729 0.64 -14.71 47.05
N GLN A 730 0.34 -14.12 48.21
CA GLN A 730 0.70 -12.78 48.69
C GLN A 730 0.12 -11.58 47.91
N ARG A 731 -1.00 -11.06 48.44
CA ARG A 731 -1.20 -9.62 48.53
C ARG A 731 -0.09 -9.11 49.45
N ASP A 732 0.76 -8.23 48.94
CA ASP A 732 1.34 -7.21 49.80
C ASP A 732 0.91 -5.86 49.24
N SER A 733 0.24 -5.16 50.15
CA SER A 733 -0.28 -3.80 50.16
C SER A 733 0.55 -2.75 49.44
#